data_AF-A0A1C3EH70-F1
#
_entry.id   AF-A0A1C3EH70-F1
#
_cell.length_a   1.000
_cell.length_b   1.000
_cell.length_c   1.000
_cell.angle_alpha   90.00
_cell.angle_beta   90.00
_cell.angle_gamma   90.00
#
_symmetry.space_group_name_H-M   'P 1'
#
loop_
_entity.id
_entity.type
_entity.pdbx_description
1 polymer ?
#
loop_
_entity_poly.entity_id
_entity_poly.type
_entity_poly.pdbx_seq_one_letter_code
_entity_poly.pdbx_strand_id
1 'polypeptide(L)'
;MCLENCEKINSMHGGAISPDRILSDVERLEGGTLPMIQRHFLLCLQSFATKVLIAACISQFAFILACTASKADDQPVPVATGEVESLQWSFEDKLAAVSNTTKIPLEPLSSSVTGTFPMNDDTPGEFIYDPLTKKSRHNRHSVSFSESHESSRPLVYELPRSIWEKASRGFTLECFIHPADEAGNNALICGFPGEEKSSSQLALEWNWNPNHHVTFHGFGYRMPDGRQERFPVGHYLSSSRLQREKNPWRHLALVYDRQASMLTCWIDYHLSKSIEVKGLPIPSLGNFYIGGSQDRWGVHGKIDEVRLVTKALDPSHFQRARKDAIEAVDFVSTQNIVPADSGCYDVKRHFGAAGDGRTDDTAAINAAFAHLADKVPLARNTLVFPEGVYLVSDMLYCSRFIDIKGAGPDKTILRLKDQVFINQDSPKPVLRMSSTSGAPGSHPWVNGSSIALYLEGMTIDTGKGNPGAKGLEYHSNNLGRLEHIVIRSGDGSGLVGLDLTHHDVGPALAKHVSISGFDVGVAINYQEYSHTFEHLTLKNQRVVGFRNRGNIVAIRGLKSENQVPAIETVGANSMVTLLDSELMGGSNSANAIESAGALYACRVRTSGYRHAVHQQGLSKPPVEYAEQIVEGPWIEELTGQKVVQGFGHPAGSLRLKIEETPDPELPPTKEWVNLLRYAHRVVDDNWSLALQAAVDDGARVVYLPANERFQWKTPVKLHAPLERIVGFGHEIGWHPNVWSRSGDYEQTNAQAAPPPLLIYDEQQAGHTLVFDRLECQHLQHASPATLVLRSSSPRRYSTATGGSGGKLFAEDVGGADWHFDHPQSVWVRQWNPESHAAGPCIHSRGATIWSLGFKTEYESQKLLAEAGAKTEILGAFIYPIGKIPEERPVFENRDSQLSLIYGLSVYQSNHAVQIIDQQGSEQRHVKNEALLWVGSRGRMDLYTSSGQVLPK
;
A
#
# COMPACT_ATOMS: atom_id res chain seq x y z
N MET A 1 -21.36 10.86 -29.97
CA MET A 1 -20.09 10.87 -29.20
C MET A 1 -19.39 9.51 -29.08
N CYS A 2 -19.68 8.52 -29.93
CA CYS A 2 -18.79 7.37 -30.21
C CYS A 2 -18.54 7.20 -31.71
N LEU A 3 -18.52 8.32 -32.46
CA LEU A 3 -18.28 8.36 -33.91
C LEU A 3 -17.42 9.57 -34.34
N GLU A 4 -16.69 10.20 -33.42
CA GLU A 4 -15.88 11.41 -33.70
C GLU A 4 -14.40 11.30 -33.29
N ASN A 5 -13.91 10.13 -32.87
CA ASN A 5 -12.51 9.96 -32.45
C ASN A 5 -11.64 9.08 -33.37
N CYS A 6 -12.08 8.81 -34.61
CA CYS A 6 -11.25 8.09 -35.58
C CYS A 6 -10.41 8.99 -36.50
N GLU A 7 -10.44 10.32 -36.36
CA GLU A 7 -9.71 11.24 -37.27
C GLU A 7 -8.43 11.89 -36.70
N LYS A 8 -7.89 11.45 -35.55
CA LYS A 8 -6.66 12.04 -35.00
C LYS A 8 -5.52 11.08 -34.62
N ILE A 9 -5.51 9.88 -35.19
CA ILE A 9 -4.33 8.99 -35.12
C ILE A 9 -4.03 8.46 -36.52
N ASN A 10 -3.61 9.35 -37.42
CA ASN A 10 -2.89 8.97 -38.64
C ASN A 10 -2.16 10.15 -39.32
N SER A 11 -1.49 10.99 -38.53
CA SER A 11 -0.46 11.89 -39.06
C SER A 11 0.86 11.71 -38.32
N MET A 12 1.53 10.57 -38.54
CA MET A 12 2.98 10.49 -38.60
C MET A 12 3.40 9.07 -39.03
N HIS A 13 3.89 9.00 -40.28
CA HIS A 13 4.60 7.86 -40.92
C HIS A 13 3.68 6.68 -41.31
N GLY A 14 3.30 6.46 -42.58
CA GLY A 14 3.98 6.72 -43.84
C GLY A 14 4.59 5.42 -44.38
N GLY A 15 3.80 4.59 -45.06
CA GLY A 15 4.28 3.38 -45.76
C GLY A 15 3.14 2.46 -46.22
N ALA A 16 2.95 2.37 -47.54
CA ALA A 16 1.79 1.78 -48.22
C ALA A 16 1.96 0.30 -48.58
N ILE A 17 0.87 -0.49 -48.50
CA ILE A 17 0.55 -1.61 -49.41
C ILE A 17 -0.97 -1.61 -49.65
N SER A 18 -1.39 -1.72 -50.92
CA SER A 18 -2.74 -1.48 -51.43
C SER A 18 -3.73 -2.65 -51.27
N PRO A 19 -5.06 -2.38 -51.28
CA PRO A 19 -6.11 -3.37 -51.07
C PRO A 19 -6.72 -3.89 -52.39
N ASP A 20 -7.05 -5.18 -52.44
CA ASP A 20 -7.95 -5.74 -53.45
C ASP A 20 -8.92 -6.76 -52.81
N ARG A 21 -10.22 -6.51 -53.06
CA ARG A 21 -11.40 -7.39 -53.03
C ARG A 21 -12.15 -7.65 -51.71
N ILE A 22 -13.12 -6.76 -51.47
CA ILE A 22 -14.45 -7.07 -50.94
C ILE A 22 -15.43 -7.07 -52.12
N LEU A 23 -16.22 -8.13 -52.30
CA LEU A 23 -17.54 -8.13 -52.97
C LEU A 23 -18.13 -9.55 -52.98
N SER A 24 -19.17 -9.79 -52.18
CA SER A 24 -20.47 -10.30 -52.65
C SER A 24 -21.38 -10.57 -51.45
N ASP A 25 -22.44 -9.79 -51.34
CA ASP A 25 -23.52 -9.94 -50.37
C ASP A 25 -24.86 -9.80 -51.11
N VAL A 26 -25.81 -10.67 -50.73
CA VAL A 26 -27.27 -10.47 -50.67
C VAL A 26 -28.11 -10.42 -51.96
N GLU A 27 -29.00 -11.41 -52.10
CA GLU A 27 -30.42 -11.23 -52.48
C GLU A 27 -31.28 -12.13 -51.55
N ARG A 28 -32.04 -11.54 -50.63
CA ARG A 28 -33.49 -11.21 -50.71
C ARG A 28 -34.44 -12.43 -50.64
N LEU A 29 -35.22 -12.52 -49.55
CA LEU A 29 -36.68 -12.26 -49.55
C LEU A 29 -37.34 -12.60 -48.20
N GLU A 30 -38.17 -11.66 -47.75
CA GLU A 30 -39.05 -11.68 -46.58
C GLU A 30 -40.31 -12.54 -46.82
N GLY A 31 -40.97 -12.96 -45.73
CA GLY A 31 -42.43 -13.05 -45.69
C GLY A 31 -43.08 -14.31 -45.10
N GLY A 32 -43.64 -14.19 -43.89
CA GLY A 32 -45.06 -14.54 -43.64
C GLY A 32 -45.44 -15.87 -42.96
N THR A 33 -46.16 -15.72 -41.83
CA THR A 33 -47.30 -16.53 -41.31
C THR A 33 -47.10 -17.90 -40.61
N LEU A 34 -47.42 -17.92 -39.29
CA LEU A 34 -47.95 -19.04 -38.46
C LEU A 34 -49.43 -19.38 -38.84
N PRO A 35 -50.15 -20.46 -38.38
CA PRO A 35 -49.91 -21.44 -37.27
C PRO A 35 -50.40 -22.92 -37.49
N MET A 36 -50.42 -23.72 -36.39
CA MET A 36 -51.12 -25.00 -36.10
C MET A 36 -50.39 -26.34 -36.34
N ILE A 37 -49.91 -27.03 -35.29
CA ILE A 37 -50.62 -27.92 -34.33
C ILE A 37 -50.87 -29.33 -34.91
N GLN A 38 -50.04 -30.30 -34.51
CA GLN A 38 -50.46 -31.53 -33.81
C GLN A 38 -49.26 -32.36 -33.32
N ARG A 39 -48.83 -32.09 -32.07
CA ARG A 39 -48.73 -33.09 -30.99
C ARG A 39 -48.54 -32.39 -29.64
N HIS A 40 -49.67 -31.83 -29.18
CA HIS A 40 -50.15 -31.66 -27.79
C HIS A 40 -49.18 -31.37 -26.64
N PHE A 41 -49.18 -30.10 -26.27
CA PHE A 41 -49.31 -29.58 -24.90
C PHE A 41 -50.52 -30.18 -24.14
N LEU A 42 -50.38 -30.46 -22.84
CA LEU A 42 -51.08 -29.82 -21.69
C LEU A 42 -51.10 -30.76 -20.45
N LEU A 43 -51.17 -30.14 -19.26
CA LEU A 43 -51.25 -30.68 -17.88
C LEU A 43 -49.87 -30.89 -17.23
N CYS A 44 -49.19 -29.86 -16.70
CA CYS A 44 -49.59 -28.93 -15.64
C CYS A 44 -50.11 -29.61 -14.35
N LEU A 45 -49.24 -29.54 -13.34
CA LEU A 45 -49.48 -29.18 -11.94
C LEU A 45 -50.32 -30.09 -11.04
N GLN A 46 -49.71 -30.34 -9.87
CA GLN A 46 -50.36 -30.56 -8.57
C GLN A 46 -51.25 -31.81 -8.45
N SER A 47 -50.70 -32.85 -7.84
CA SER A 47 -51.12 -33.23 -6.48
C SER A 47 -50.48 -34.56 -6.08
N PHE A 48 -50.14 -34.63 -4.80
CA PHE A 48 -50.34 -35.78 -3.94
C PHE A 48 -49.75 -37.13 -4.36
N ALA A 49 -48.70 -37.46 -3.60
CA ALA A 49 -48.74 -38.56 -2.66
C ALA A 49 -48.46 -39.98 -3.18
N THR A 50 -47.67 -40.64 -2.34
CA THR A 50 -47.63 -42.09 -2.16
C THR A 50 -46.73 -42.87 -3.11
N LYS A 51 -45.42 -42.62 -2.96
CA LYS A 51 -44.51 -43.72 -2.60
C LYS A 51 -43.86 -43.41 -1.25
N VAL A 52 -44.72 -43.39 -0.23
CA VAL A 52 -44.37 -43.73 1.14
C VAL A 52 -44.33 -45.25 1.20
N LEU A 53 -43.19 -45.83 1.55
CA LEU A 53 -43.02 -46.72 2.69
C LEU A 53 -41.54 -47.18 2.70
N ILE A 54 -40.93 -47.16 3.89
CA ILE A 54 -39.54 -47.55 4.23
C ILE A 54 -38.50 -46.41 4.22
N ALA A 55 -38.80 -45.24 4.80
CA ALA A 55 -37.75 -44.35 5.33
C ALA A 55 -38.27 -43.33 6.37
N ALA A 56 -39.38 -43.63 7.05
CA ALA A 56 -39.89 -42.82 8.15
C ALA A 56 -40.36 -43.75 9.28
N CYS A 57 -39.40 -44.34 9.96
CA CYS A 57 -39.56 -44.85 11.33
C CYS A 57 -38.17 -44.87 11.95
N ILE A 58 -38.04 -44.27 13.13
CA ILE A 58 -36.82 -44.17 13.96
C ILE A 58 -36.01 -42.89 13.73
N SER A 59 -36.70 -41.76 13.92
CA SER A 59 -36.14 -40.60 14.59
C SER A 59 -37.03 -40.28 15.78
N GLN A 60 -36.69 -40.83 16.93
CA GLN A 60 -37.07 -40.37 18.27
C GLN A 60 -36.43 -41.34 19.27
N PHE A 61 -35.33 -40.94 19.91
CA PHE A 61 -35.11 -41.07 21.36
C PHE A 61 -33.71 -40.56 21.74
N ALA A 62 -33.70 -39.76 22.80
CA ALA A 62 -32.59 -39.49 23.72
C ALA A 62 -31.53 -38.44 23.34
N PHE A 63 -31.92 -37.19 23.57
CA PHE A 63 -31.10 -36.28 24.39
C PHE A 63 -31.25 -36.70 25.87
N ILE A 64 -30.18 -36.56 26.66
CA ILE A 64 -30.05 -36.62 28.15
C ILE A 64 -29.56 -37.95 28.76
N LEU A 65 -28.25 -38.02 29.03
CA LEU A 65 -27.58 -38.47 30.29
C LEU A 65 -26.06 -38.37 30.04
N ALA A 66 -25.43 -37.23 30.41
CA ALA A 66 -24.72 -37.03 31.67
C ALA A 66 -23.35 -37.73 31.76
N CYS A 67 -22.32 -36.88 31.78
CA CYS A 67 -21.07 -36.98 32.53
C CYS A 67 -20.56 -38.38 32.91
N THR A 68 -19.42 -38.78 32.35
CA THR A 68 -18.30 -39.31 33.14
C THR A 68 -17.00 -38.96 32.44
N ALA A 69 -16.12 -38.32 33.20
CA ALA A 69 -14.74 -38.06 32.84
C ALA A 69 -13.96 -39.37 32.68
N SER A 70 -13.09 -39.46 31.67
CA SER A 70 -11.86 -40.22 31.79
C SER A 70 -10.69 -39.38 31.27
N LYS A 71 -9.89 -38.90 32.22
CA LYS A 71 -8.49 -38.55 32.01
C LYS A 71 -7.78 -39.74 31.34
N ALA A 72 -7.10 -39.51 30.23
CA ALA A 72 -5.94 -40.29 29.82
C ALA A 72 -5.15 -39.49 28.77
N ASP A 73 -3.94 -39.11 29.19
CA ASP A 73 -2.73 -38.80 28.45
C ASP A 73 -2.67 -37.63 27.45
N ASP A 74 -1.97 -36.60 27.93
CA ASP A 74 -0.96 -35.84 27.19
C ASP A 74 -0.15 -36.78 26.28
N GLN A 75 -0.49 -36.77 24.99
CA GLN A 75 0.46 -37.04 23.92
C GLN A 75 0.31 -35.91 22.91
N PRO A 76 1.41 -35.29 22.44
CA PRO A 76 1.33 -34.33 21.36
C PRO A 76 0.65 -35.02 20.17
N VAL A 77 -0.40 -34.38 19.64
CA VAL A 77 -0.93 -34.72 18.31
C VAL A 77 0.29 -34.79 17.39
N PRO A 78 0.57 -35.93 16.73
CA PRO A 78 1.68 -35.99 15.80
C PRO A 78 1.41 -34.92 14.76
N VAL A 79 2.28 -33.90 14.70
CA VAL A 79 2.45 -33.11 13.50
C VAL A 79 2.63 -34.13 12.40
N ALA A 80 1.71 -34.17 11.43
CA ALA A 80 1.88 -34.99 10.25
C ALA A 80 3.14 -34.48 9.53
N THR A 81 4.29 -35.06 9.86
CA THR A 81 5.54 -34.95 9.11
C THR A 81 5.32 -35.68 7.80
N GLY A 82 4.70 -34.98 6.84
CA GLY A 82 4.59 -35.45 5.47
C GLY A 82 5.98 -35.54 4.86
N GLU A 83 6.37 -36.73 4.43
CA GLU A 83 7.66 -37.05 3.82
C GLU A 83 7.97 -36.12 2.62
N VAL A 84 9.15 -35.49 2.62
CA VAL A 84 9.68 -34.67 1.52
C VAL A 84 10.56 -35.54 0.63
N GLU A 85 10.09 -35.88 -0.57
CA GLU A 85 10.92 -36.58 -1.58
C GLU A 85 11.79 -35.56 -2.34
N SER A 86 12.99 -35.34 -1.81
CA SER A 86 14.02 -34.47 -2.40
C SER A 86 15.16 -35.32 -2.98
N LEU A 87 15.65 -34.92 -4.16
CA LEU A 87 16.90 -35.41 -4.74
C LEU A 87 17.96 -34.34 -4.57
N GLN A 88 19.12 -34.70 -4.03
CA GLN A 88 20.22 -33.78 -3.78
C GLN A 88 21.50 -34.36 -4.37
N TRP A 89 22.21 -33.55 -5.15
CA TRP A 89 23.54 -33.86 -5.66
C TRP A 89 24.54 -32.97 -4.92
N SER A 90 25.34 -33.60 -4.06
CA SER A 90 26.45 -32.98 -3.35
C SER A 90 27.73 -33.68 -3.79
N PHE A 91 28.75 -32.92 -4.19
CA PHE A 91 29.90 -33.49 -4.89
C PHE A 91 31.11 -33.73 -3.97
N GLU A 92 30.88 -34.43 -2.86
CA GLU A 92 31.90 -34.82 -1.89
C GLU A 92 32.74 -36.01 -2.37
N ASP A 93 34.02 -35.82 -2.76
CA ASP A 93 35.01 -36.86 -3.16
C ASP A 93 34.57 -37.87 -4.26
N LYS A 94 33.28 -37.89 -4.63
CA LYS A 94 32.57 -38.84 -5.50
C LYS A 94 31.37 -38.12 -6.12
N LEU A 95 31.18 -38.29 -7.43
CA LEU A 95 30.00 -37.81 -8.14
C LEU A 95 28.84 -38.78 -7.87
N ALA A 96 28.00 -38.51 -6.87
CA ALA A 96 26.84 -39.35 -6.56
C ALA A 96 25.62 -38.51 -6.17
N ALA A 97 24.43 -38.97 -6.55
CA ALA A 97 23.17 -38.44 -6.07
C ALA A 97 22.86 -39.01 -4.67
N VAL A 98 22.40 -38.18 -3.74
CA VAL A 98 21.92 -38.58 -2.42
C VAL A 98 20.41 -38.34 -2.36
N SER A 99 19.64 -39.42 -2.13
CA SER A 99 18.19 -39.37 -1.94
C SER A 99 17.85 -39.54 -0.46
N ASN A 100 16.92 -38.73 0.06
CA ASN A 100 16.55 -38.73 1.48
C ASN A 100 15.48 -39.77 1.85
N THR A 101 14.81 -40.44 0.90
CA THR A 101 13.68 -41.35 1.18
C THR A 101 13.56 -42.54 0.21
N THR A 102 14.44 -43.56 0.35
CA THR A 102 14.37 -44.94 -0.20
C THR A 102 15.13 -45.33 -1.51
N LYS A 103 15.40 -46.64 -1.62
CA LYS A 103 16.53 -47.40 -2.21
C LYS A 103 16.63 -47.56 -3.75
N ILE A 104 16.45 -46.51 -4.55
CA ILE A 104 16.79 -46.60 -5.99
C ILE A 104 18.14 -45.91 -6.22
N PRO A 105 19.19 -46.61 -6.65
CA PRO A 105 20.43 -45.97 -7.08
C PRO A 105 20.11 -45.07 -8.28
N LEU A 106 20.26 -43.76 -8.11
CA LEU A 106 20.27 -42.80 -9.20
C LEU A 106 21.73 -42.63 -9.63
N GLU A 107 22.15 -43.45 -10.58
CA GLU A 107 23.47 -43.30 -11.22
C GLU A 107 23.33 -42.49 -12.51
N PRO A 108 24.36 -41.70 -12.87
CA PRO A 108 24.41 -41.07 -14.18
C PRO A 108 24.27 -42.12 -15.28
N LEU A 109 23.56 -41.80 -16.37
CA LEU A 109 23.46 -42.68 -17.52
C LEU A 109 24.87 -42.97 -18.06
N SER A 110 25.26 -44.25 -18.12
CA SER A 110 26.64 -44.69 -18.38
C SER A 110 27.24 -44.19 -19.69
N SER A 111 26.40 -43.89 -20.69
CA SER A 111 26.80 -43.33 -21.99
C SER A 111 26.95 -41.80 -22.01
N SER A 112 26.53 -41.11 -20.95
CA SER A 112 26.48 -39.65 -20.88
C SER A 112 27.65 -39.00 -20.12
N VAL A 113 28.35 -39.77 -19.29
CA VAL A 113 29.56 -39.32 -18.56
C VAL A 113 30.74 -39.30 -19.51
N THR A 114 30.95 -38.17 -20.19
CA THR A 114 32.09 -37.97 -21.10
C THR A 114 33.17 -37.13 -20.41
N GLY A 115 34.13 -37.80 -19.78
CA GLY A 115 35.33 -37.17 -19.21
C GLY A 115 35.42 -37.19 -17.68
N THR A 116 36.59 -36.82 -17.17
CA THR A 116 36.85 -36.62 -15.75
C THR A 116 36.45 -35.20 -15.35
N PHE A 117 35.62 -35.07 -14.32
CA PHE A 117 35.23 -33.78 -13.75
C PHE A 117 36.20 -33.40 -12.64
N PRO A 118 36.97 -32.29 -12.77
CA PRO A 118 37.91 -31.89 -11.74
C PRO A 118 37.15 -31.41 -10.50
N MET A 119 37.45 -32.04 -9.37
CA MET A 119 37.04 -31.60 -8.04
C MET A 119 37.89 -30.39 -7.61
N ASN A 120 37.28 -29.42 -6.95
CA ASN A 120 37.95 -28.20 -6.50
C ASN A 120 37.59 -27.86 -5.05
N ASP A 121 38.58 -27.47 -4.24
CA ASP A 121 38.38 -27.15 -2.81
C ASP A 121 37.70 -25.79 -2.56
N ASP A 122 37.52 -24.99 -3.61
CA ASP A 122 36.67 -23.80 -3.56
C ASP A 122 35.21 -24.26 -3.49
N THR A 123 34.70 -24.18 -2.28
CA THR A 123 33.34 -24.54 -1.92
C THR A 123 32.55 -23.27 -1.63
N PRO A 124 31.20 -23.33 -1.58
CA PRO A 124 30.39 -22.18 -1.20
C PRO A 124 30.95 -21.44 0.03
N GLY A 125 31.66 -20.33 -0.23
CA GLY A 125 32.30 -19.47 0.78
C GLY A 125 31.28 -18.73 1.64
N GLU A 126 31.73 -17.85 2.56
CA GLU A 126 30.97 -17.16 3.64
C GLU A 126 29.58 -16.58 3.31
N PHE A 127 29.18 -16.53 2.03
CA PHE A 127 27.79 -16.33 1.65
C PHE A 127 27.05 -17.66 1.59
N ILE A 128 26.86 -18.28 2.76
CA ILE A 128 25.54 -18.67 3.28
C ILE A 128 25.54 -18.36 4.76
N TYR A 129 24.70 -17.41 5.10
CA TYR A 129 24.60 -16.74 6.39
C TYR A 129 24.77 -17.67 7.61
N ASP A 130 25.94 -17.61 8.25
CA ASP A 130 26.11 -17.75 9.70
C ASP A 130 26.60 -16.42 10.28
N PRO A 131 25.69 -15.60 10.83
CA PRO A 131 26.07 -14.31 11.38
C PRO A 131 26.78 -14.36 12.74
N LEU A 132 26.69 -15.48 13.46
CA LEU A 132 27.21 -15.59 14.83
C LEU A 132 28.63 -16.15 14.85
N THR A 133 28.93 -17.08 13.95
CA THR A 133 30.18 -17.83 14.01
C THR A 133 31.10 -17.61 12.82
N LYS A 134 30.61 -17.00 11.73
CA LYS A 134 31.34 -16.90 10.44
C LYS A 134 31.84 -18.27 9.95
N LYS A 135 31.03 -19.33 10.10
CA LYS A 135 31.40 -20.68 9.67
C LYS A 135 30.35 -21.28 8.74
N SER A 136 30.81 -21.69 7.56
CA SER A 136 30.11 -22.64 6.69
C SER A 136 30.29 -24.07 7.20
N ARG A 137 29.46 -25.02 6.73
CA ARG A 137 29.80 -26.45 6.87
C ARG A 137 31.14 -26.73 6.16
N HIS A 138 31.87 -27.73 6.65
CA HIS A 138 33.09 -28.19 5.98
C HIS A 138 32.72 -28.98 4.71
N ASN A 139 32.54 -28.28 3.59
CA ASN A 139 32.53 -28.92 2.27
C ASN A 139 33.99 -29.10 1.82
N ARG A 140 34.32 -30.24 1.20
CA ARG A 140 35.68 -30.50 0.73
C ARG A 140 35.86 -30.15 -0.74
N HIS A 141 34.84 -30.36 -1.58
CA HIS A 141 34.97 -30.22 -3.02
C HIS A 141 33.69 -29.71 -3.70
N SER A 142 33.84 -28.94 -4.77
CA SER A 142 32.80 -28.59 -5.74
C SER A 142 33.24 -29.01 -7.15
N VAL A 143 32.30 -29.14 -8.08
CA VAL A 143 32.58 -29.71 -9.41
C VAL A 143 32.60 -28.64 -10.49
N SER A 144 33.64 -28.65 -11.32
CA SER A 144 33.62 -27.97 -12.61
C SER A 144 33.20 -28.91 -13.72
N PHE A 145 32.18 -28.51 -14.49
CA PHE A 145 31.63 -29.28 -15.60
C PHE A 145 32.29 -28.95 -16.95
N SER A 146 33.08 -27.88 -17.01
CA SER A 146 33.83 -27.52 -18.21
C SER A 146 35.07 -26.68 -17.88
N GLU A 147 36.14 -26.92 -18.63
CA GLU A 147 37.37 -26.09 -18.63
C GLU A 147 37.26 -24.91 -19.62
N SER A 148 36.20 -24.87 -20.44
CA SER A 148 35.99 -23.83 -21.45
C SER A 148 34.50 -23.46 -21.59
N HIS A 149 34.21 -22.35 -22.25
CA HIS A 149 32.81 -21.97 -22.51
C HIS A 149 32.12 -22.83 -23.56
N GLU A 150 32.84 -23.42 -24.50
CA GLU A 150 32.26 -24.03 -25.71
C GLU A 150 31.89 -25.51 -25.54
N SER A 151 32.56 -26.23 -24.63
CA SER A 151 32.35 -27.67 -24.45
C SER A 151 31.32 -27.98 -23.37
N SER A 152 30.29 -28.75 -23.70
CA SER A 152 29.28 -29.26 -22.76
C SER A 152 29.63 -30.69 -22.31
N ARG A 153 29.77 -30.91 -21.00
CA ARG A 153 29.92 -32.26 -20.39
C ARG A 153 28.88 -32.42 -19.27
N PRO A 154 27.61 -32.69 -19.59
CA PRO A 154 26.59 -32.77 -18.56
C PRO A 154 26.64 -34.10 -17.82
N LEU A 155 26.24 -34.09 -16.56
CA LEU A 155 25.72 -35.29 -15.90
C LEU A 155 24.24 -35.42 -16.26
N VAL A 156 23.83 -36.60 -16.72
CA VAL A 156 22.45 -36.89 -17.12
C VAL A 156 21.87 -37.98 -16.24
N TYR A 157 20.72 -37.70 -15.63
CA TYR A 157 20.01 -38.61 -14.75
C TYR A 157 18.62 -38.90 -15.33
N GLU A 158 18.28 -40.19 -15.41
CA GLU A 158 16.92 -40.63 -15.67
C GLU A 158 16.13 -40.61 -14.35
N LEU A 159 15.10 -39.77 -14.28
CA LEU A 159 14.27 -39.65 -13.08
C LEU A 159 13.08 -40.64 -13.13
N PRO A 160 12.80 -41.37 -12.03
CA PRO A 160 11.68 -42.30 -12.00
C PRO A 160 10.35 -41.56 -12.09
N ARG A 161 9.40 -42.08 -12.89
CA ARG A 161 8.09 -41.44 -13.10
C ARG A 161 7.32 -41.16 -11.81
N SER A 162 7.51 -41.98 -10.77
CA SER A 162 6.88 -41.84 -9.45
C SER A 162 7.18 -40.51 -8.76
N ILE A 163 8.32 -39.86 -9.06
CA ILE A 163 8.67 -38.55 -8.50
C ILE A 163 7.63 -37.47 -8.86
N TRP A 164 6.97 -37.63 -10.01
CA TRP A 164 5.99 -36.67 -10.52
C TRP A 164 4.55 -36.97 -10.09
N GLU A 165 4.26 -38.18 -9.63
CA GLU A 165 2.94 -38.55 -9.09
C GLU A 165 2.65 -37.77 -7.80
N LYS A 166 3.69 -37.46 -7.01
CA LYS A 166 3.58 -36.71 -5.74
C LYS A 166 3.76 -35.20 -5.88
N ALA A 167 4.22 -34.69 -7.03
CA ALA A 167 4.40 -33.27 -7.35
C ALA A 167 3.07 -32.51 -7.61
N SER A 168 1.98 -32.93 -6.96
CA SER A 168 0.61 -32.44 -7.21
C SER A 168 0.44 -30.93 -6.96
N ARG A 169 1.35 -30.31 -6.19
CA ARG A 169 1.34 -28.88 -5.86
C ARG A 169 2.44 -28.06 -6.56
N GLY A 170 3.33 -28.69 -7.32
CA GLY A 170 4.47 -28.01 -7.95
C GLY A 170 5.83 -28.63 -7.65
N PHE A 171 6.92 -27.93 -7.95
CA PHE A 171 8.29 -28.36 -7.62
C PHE A 171 9.27 -27.20 -7.49
N THR A 172 10.43 -27.47 -6.90
CA THR A 172 11.55 -26.53 -6.74
C THR A 172 12.83 -27.16 -7.26
N LEU A 173 13.53 -26.43 -8.13
CA LEU A 173 14.88 -26.76 -8.59
C LEU A 173 15.82 -25.68 -8.06
N GLU A 174 16.90 -26.05 -7.38
CA GLU A 174 17.89 -25.10 -6.89
C GLU A 174 19.32 -25.64 -6.94
N CYS A 175 20.30 -24.75 -6.89
CA CYS A 175 21.72 -25.11 -6.83
C CYS A 175 22.56 -23.95 -6.30
N PHE A 176 23.83 -24.25 -6.03
CA PHE A 176 24.87 -23.25 -5.85
C PHE A 176 25.78 -23.20 -7.06
N ILE A 177 26.12 -21.98 -7.49
CA ILE A 177 27.00 -21.74 -8.64
C ILE A 177 28.06 -20.71 -8.27
N HIS A 178 29.33 -21.02 -8.53
CA HIS A 178 30.42 -20.05 -8.62
C HIS A 178 30.75 -19.85 -10.10
N PRO A 179 30.36 -18.73 -10.71
CA PRO A 179 30.68 -18.45 -12.10
C PRO A 179 32.19 -18.30 -12.29
N ALA A 180 32.73 -18.65 -13.46
CA ALA A 180 34.02 -18.12 -13.88
C ALA A 180 33.91 -16.61 -14.20
N ASP A 181 35.04 -15.96 -14.49
CA ASP A 181 35.10 -14.51 -14.74
C ASP A 181 34.35 -14.08 -16.01
N GLU A 182 34.05 -15.03 -16.91
CA GLU A 182 33.31 -14.79 -18.15
C GLU A 182 32.31 -15.94 -18.42
N ALA A 183 31.38 -15.72 -19.35
CA ALA A 183 30.56 -16.76 -19.97
C ALA A 183 30.27 -16.31 -21.40
N GLY A 184 30.67 -17.09 -22.41
CA GLY A 184 30.62 -16.66 -23.81
C GLY A 184 29.29 -16.85 -24.54
N ASN A 185 28.35 -17.62 -23.96
CA ASN A 185 27.03 -17.89 -24.56
C ASN A 185 26.04 -18.46 -23.52
N ASN A 186 24.84 -18.85 -23.97
CA ASN A 186 23.82 -19.49 -23.15
C ASN A 186 24.25 -20.88 -22.68
N ALA A 187 24.29 -21.10 -21.37
CA ALA A 187 24.65 -22.38 -20.75
C ALA A 187 23.52 -22.94 -19.88
N LEU A 188 23.34 -24.26 -19.87
CA LEU A 188 22.40 -24.91 -18.95
C LEU A 188 23.12 -25.22 -17.64
N ILE A 189 22.64 -24.66 -16.52
CA ILE A 189 23.21 -24.92 -15.19
C ILE A 189 22.69 -26.27 -14.68
N CYS A 190 21.37 -26.38 -14.53
CA CYS A 190 20.70 -27.63 -14.25
C CYS A 190 19.22 -27.55 -14.64
N GLY A 191 18.59 -28.71 -14.86
CA GLY A 191 17.17 -28.81 -15.18
C GLY A 191 16.88 -29.72 -16.37
N PHE A 192 15.78 -29.44 -17.03
CA PHE A 192 15.21 -30.25 -18.11
C PHE A 192 15.35 -29.50 -19.44
N PRO A 193 16.33 -29.83 -20.31
CA PRO A 193 16.54 -29.12 -21.57
C PRO A 193 15.43 -29.38 -22.62
N GLY A 194 14.70 -30.48 -22.48
CA GLY A 194 13.77 -31.01 -23.48
C GLY A 194 14.52 -31.74 -24.60
N GLU A 195 14.13 -32.99 -24.91
CA GLU A 195 14.82 -33.85 -25.88
C GLU A 195 14.46 -33.55 -27.34
N GLU A 196 13.29 -32.93 -27.58
CA GLU A 196 12.80 -32.54 -28.90
C GLU A 196 12.20 -31.13 -28.88
N LYS A 197 12.03 -30.49 -30.05
CA LYS A 197 11.40 -29.15 -30.15
C LYS A 197 9.97 -29.09 -29.60
N SER A 198 9.26 -30.22 -29.59
CA SER A 198 7.91 -30.44 -29.06
C SER A 198 7.86 -30.72 -27.55
N SER A 199 9.02 -30.90 -26.91
CA SER A 199 9.10 -31.26 -25.49
C SER A 199 9.20 -30.03 -24.58
N SER A 200 8.74 -30.20 -23.33
CA SER A 200 8.85 -29.16 -22.33
C SER A 200 10.30 -28.96 -21.88
N GLN A 201 10.71 -27.69 -21.81
CA GLN A 201 11.97 -27.28 -21.21
C GLN A 201 11.69 -26.55 -19.90
N LEU A 202 12.51 -26.81 -18.88
CA LEU A 202 12.52 -26.05 -17.65
C LEU A 202 13.93 -26.12 -17.02
N ALA A 203 14.73 -25.05 -17.11
CA ALA A 203 16.10 -25.07 -16.63
C ALA A 203 16.59 -23.74 -16.04
N LEU A 204 17.40 -23.84 -14.99
CA LEU A 204 18.30 -22.76 -14.58
C LEU A 204 19.40 -22.63 -15.64
N GLU A 205 19.65 -21.40 -16.09
CA GLU A 205 20.54 -21.14 -17.22
C GLU A 205 21.35 -19.87 -17.03
N TRP A 206 22.43 -19.75 -17.80
CA TRP A 206 23.05 -18.49 -18.11
C TRP A 206 22.52 -17.98 -19.44
N ASN A 207 22.20 -16.69 -19.49
CA ASN A 207 21.67 -16.02 -20.67
C ASN A 207 22.66 -14.95 -21.16
N TRP A 208 23.16 -15.14 -22.38
CA TRP A 208 24.08 -14.24 -23.05
C TRP A 208 23.33 -13.16 -23.82
N ASN A 209 23.69 -11.90 -23.56
CA ASN A 209 23.25 -10.77 -24.35
C ASN A 209 24.35 -10.36 -25.35
N PRO A 210 24.17 -10.67 -26.65
CA PRO A 210 25.19 -10.38 -27.66
C PRO A 210 25.39 -8.87 -27.89
N ASN A 211 24.38 -8.03 -27.62
CA ASN A 211 24.46 -6.59 -27.88
C ASN A 211 25.40 -5.88 -26.89
N HIS A 212 25.56 -6.43 -25.69
CA HIS A 212 26.35 -5.81 -24.62
C HIS A 212 27.54 -6.67 -24.18
N HIS A 213 27.71 -7.84 -24.80
CA HIS A 213 28.74 -8.82 -24.45
C HIS A 213 28.75 -9.15 -22.95
N VAL A 214 27.57 -9.44 -22.39
CA VAL A 214 27.39 -9.78 -20.97
C VAL A 214 26.48 -10.99 -20.78
N THR A 215 26.80 -11.80 -19.77
CA THR A 215 25.99 -12.95 -19.36
C THR A 215 25.31 -12.67 -18.02
N PHE A 216 24.08 -13.14 -17.89
CA PHE A 216 23.29 -13.07 -16.66
C PHE A 216 22.89 -14.46 -16.18
N HIS A 217 22.71 -14.59 -14.86
CA HIS A 217 21.86 -15.65 -14.33
C HIS A 217 20.45 -15.53 -14.91
N GLY A 218 19.84 -16.66 -15.23
CA GLY A 218 18.60 -16.70 -15.96
C GLY A 218 17.86 -18.00 -15.80
N PHE A 219 16.69 -18.03 -16.44
CA PHE A 219 15.83 -19.18 -16.46
C PHE A 219 15.15 -19.29 -17.83
N GLY A 220 14.95 -20.54 -18.28
CA GLY A 220 14.30 -20.83 -19.56
C GLY A 220 13.23 -21.90 -19.44
N TYR A 221 12.05 -21.62 -20.01
CA TYR A 221 11.00 -22.63 -20.22
C TYR A 221 10.57 -22.75 -21.68
N ARG A 222 10.04 -23.92 -22.03
CA ARG A 222 9.33 -24.19 -23.28
C ARG A 222 8.15 -25.11 -22.98
N MET A 223 7.01 -24.84 -23.59
CA MET A 223 5.79 -25.61 -23.53
C MET A 223 5.64 -26.45 -24.81
N PRO A 224 4.88 -27.56 -24.79
CA PRO A 224 4.68 -28.39 -25.99
C PRO A 224 3.96 -27.67 -27.13
N ASP A 225 3.19 -26.64 -26.82
CA ASP A 225 2.51 -25.76 -27.79
C ASP A 225 3.47 -24.75 -28.47
N GLY A 226 4.77 -24.81 -28.16
CA GLY A 226 5.80 -23.95 -28.73
C GLY A 226 5.99 -22.62 -27.98
N ARG A 227 5.15 -22.29 -26.99
CA ARG A 227 5.40 -21.12 -26.13
C ARG A 227 6.70 -21.33 -25.36
N GLN A 228 7.61 -20.37 -25.45
CA GLN A 228 8.88 -20.41 -24.74
C GLN A 228 9.29 -19.01 -24.33
N GLU A 229 9.99 -18.92 -23.21
CA GLU A 229 10.67 -17.70 -22.79
C GLU A 229 12.01 -18.09 -22.18
N ARG A 230 13.07 -17.41 -22.62
CA ARG A 230 14.36 -17.37 -21.96
C ARG A 230 14.54 -15.96 -21.52
N PHE A 231 14.65 -15.74 -20.22
CA PHE A 231 14.81 -14.39 -19.72
C PHE A 231 16.04 -14.32 -18.83
N PRO A 232 16.98 -13.40 -19.12
CA PRO A 232 17.97 -13.01 -18.15
C PRO A 232 17.22 -12.39 -16.96
N VAL A 233 17.59 -12.79 -15.76
CA VAL A 233 17.15 -12.08 -14.58
C VAL A 233 17.98 -10.81 -14.50
N GLY A 234 17.36 -9.63 -14.40
CA GLY A 234 18.02 -8.36 -14.17
C GLY A 234 18.41 -7.54 -15.42
N HIS A 235 18.81 -6.29 -15.18
CA HIS A 235 19.25 -5.30 -16.17
C HIS A 235 20.79 -5.30 -16.32
N TYR A 236 21.38 -4.62 -17.31
CA TYR A 236 22.85 -4.59 -17.50
C TYR A 236 23.67 -4.01 -16.32
N LEU A 237 22.99 -3.42 -15.33
CA LEU A 237 23.54 -2.90 -14.07
C LEU A 237 23.16 -3.74 -12.82
N SER A 238 22.55 -4.91 -13.00
CA SER A 238 22.00 -5.71 -11.89
C SER A 238 23.02 -6.65 -11.24
N SER A 239 22.70 -7.10 -10.02
CA SER A 239 23.48 -8.07 -9.23
C SER A 239 23.47 -9.49 -9.80
N SER A 240 22.64 -9.79 -10.81
CA SER A 240 22.58 -11.08 -11.51
C SER A 240 23.52 -11.15 -12.73
N ARG A 241 24.18 -10.03 -13.07
CA ARG A 241 25.21 -9.97 -14.10
C ARG A 241 26.49 -10.65 -13.61
N LEU A 242 27.10 -11.46 -14.47
CA LEU A 242 28.45 -11.98 -14.25
C LEU A 242 29.47 -10.85 -14.51
N GLN A 243 30.29 -10.53 -13.51
CA GLN A 243 31.34 -9.52 -13.60
C GLN A 243 32.73 -10.17 -13.70
N ARG A 244 33.67 -9.46 -14.36
CA ARG A 244 35.05 -9.93 -14.60
C ARG A 244 35.94 -9.97 -13.36
N GLU A 245 35.51 -9.35 -12.25
CA GLU A 245 36.26 -9.29 -11.01
C GLU A 245 35.55 -10.16 -9.95
N LYS A 246 35.91 -11.45 -9.90
CA LYS A 246 35.52 -12.45 -8.89
C LYS A 246 34.03 -12.49 -8.52
N ASN A 247 33.25 -13.29 -9.25
CA ASN A 247 31.88 -13.59 -8.86
C ASN A 247 31.84 -14.50 -7.62
N PRO A 248 31.20 -14.11 -6.50
CA PRO A 248 31.03 -15.01 -5.36
C PRO A 248 30.11 -16.19 -5.73
N TRP A 249 30.09 -17.21 -4.88
CA TRP A 249 29.05 -18.24 -4.92
C TRP A 249 27.65 -17.63 -4.80
N ARG A 250 26.70 -18.15 -5.59
CA ARG A 250 25.31 -17.68 -5.68
C ARG A 250 24.34 -18.83 -5.45
N HIS A 251 23.23 -18.55 -4.77
CA HIS A 251 22.07 -19.46 -4.74
C HIS A 251 21.16 -19.16 -5.93
N LEU A 252 20.77 -20.19 -6.67
CA LEU A 252 19.73 -20.08 -7.69
C LEU A 252 18.60 -21.03 -7.35
N ALA A 253 17.36 -20.56 -7.39
CA ALA A 253 16.18 -21.43 -7.29
C ALA A 253 15.09 -21.05 -8.29
N LEU A 254 14.39 -22.08 -8.74
CA LEU A 254 13.24 -22.02 -9.61
C LEU A 254 12.10 -22.79 -8.94
N VAL A 255 11.00 -22.11 -8.67
CA VAL A 255 9.83 -22.69 -8.02
C VAL A 255 8.65 -22.62 -8.96
N TYR A 256 8.11 -23.76 -9.35
CA TYR A 256 6.83 -23.86 -10.02
C TYR A 256 5.74 -24.19 -9.02
N ASP A 257 4.84 -23.25 -8.75
CA ASP A 257 3.60 -23.46 -7.99
C ASP A 257 2.47 -23.79 -8.96
N ARG A 258 2.00 -25.04 -8.91
CA ARG A 258 0.94 -25.52 -9.79
C ARG A 258 -0.43 -24.95 -9.42
N GLN A 259 -0.68 -24.64 -8.15
CA GLN A 259 -1.96 -24.09 -7.70
C GLN A 259 -2.09 -22.63 -8.13
N ALA A 260 -1.01 -21.86 -7.99
CA ALA A 260 -0.97 -20.48 -8.46
C ALA A 260 -0.78 -20.38 -9.98
N SER A 261 -0.42 -21.47 -10.66
CA SER A 261 0.06 -21.45 -12.06
C SER A 261 1.22 -20.48 -12.26
N MET A 262 2.12 -20.40 -11.28
CA MET A 262 3.22 -19.43 -11.26
C MET A 262 4.56 -20.14 -11.27
N LEU A 263 5.46 -19.65 -12.12
CA LEU A 263 6.86 -20.01 -12.12
C LEU A 263 7.68 -18.81 -11.62
N THR A 264 8.44 -19.02 -10.55
CA THR A 264 9.18 -17.96 -9.86
C THR A 264 10.66 -18.30 -9.80
N CYS A 265 11.49 -17.32 -10.09
CA CYS A 265 12.94 -17.40 -10.07
C CYS A 265 13.48 -16.61 -8.89
N TRP A 266 14.47 -17.17 -8.23
CA TRP A 266 15.10 -16.64 -7.02
C TRP A 266 16.61 -16.66 -7.21
N ILE A 267 17.25 -15.55 -6.85
CA ILE A 267 18.70 -15.43 -6.84
C ILE A 267 19.09 -14.92 -5.46
N ASP A 268 20.01 -15.62 -4.81
CA ASP A 268 20.44 -15.33 -3.43
C ASP A 268 19.25 -15.19 -2.49
N TYR A 269 18.28 -16.10 -2.59
CA TYR A 269 17.05 -16.11 -1.80
C TYR A 269 16.07 -14.96 -2.09
N HIS A 270 16.40 -14.02 -2.97
CA HIS A 270 15.54 -12.89 -3.32
C HIS A 270 14.69 -13.17 -4.56
N LEU A 271 13.43 -12.75 -4.51
CA LEU A 271 12.55 -12.89 -5.67
C LEU A 271 13.11 -12.06 -6.82
N SER A 272 13.31 -12.73 -7.96
CA SER A 272 13.98 -12.17 -9.11
C SER A 272 13.05 -11.98 -10.31
N LYS A 273 12.17 -12.95 -10.59
CA LYS A 273 11.11 -12.83 -11.59
C LYS A 273 9.98 -13.83 -11.31
N SER A 274 8.76 -13.48 -11.69
CA SER A 274 7.60 -14.37 -11.65
C SER A 274 6.83 -14.28 -12.96
N ILE A 275 6.40 -15.43 -13.49
CA ILE A 275 5.57 -15.51 -14.71
C ILE A 275 4.44 -16.52 -14.52
N GLU A 276 3.30 -16.27 -15.15
CA GLU A 276 2.17 -17.21 -15.14
C GLU A 276 2.40 -18.30 -16.20
N VAL A 277 2.41 -19.56 -15.78
CA VAL A 277 2.59 -20.74 -16.64
C VAL A 277 1.50 -21.77 -16.31
N LYS A 278 0.38 -21.72 -17.05
CA LYS A 278 -0.73 -22.67 -16.89
C LYS A 278 -0.42 -24.02 -17.53
N GLY A 279 -0.72 -25.09 -16.79
CA GLY A 279 -0.77 -26.44 -17.33
C GLY A 279 0.59 -27.02 -17.73
N LEU A 280 1.68 -26.64 -17.06
CA LEU A 280 3.00 -27.25 -17.28
C LEU A 280 2.90 -28.79 -17.15
N PRO A 281 3.22 -29.55 -18.21
CA PRO A 281 3.13 -31.01 -18.16
C PRO A 281 4.38 -31.59 -17.49
N ILE A 282 4.36 -31.57 -16.15
CA ILE A 282 5.44 -32.09 -15.31
C ILE A 282 5.85 -33.54 -15.68
N PRO A 283 4.92 -34.48 -15.99
CA PRO A 283 5.30 -35.87 -16.31
C PRO A 283 6.08 -36.07 -17.62
N SER A 284 6.26 -35.03 -18.46
CA SER A 284 6.92 -35.11 -19.76
C SER A 284 8.24 -34.32 -19.85
N LEU A 285 8.88 -34.01 -18.72
CA LEU A 285 10.11 -33.21 -18.67
C LEU A 285 11.38 -33.95 -19.14
N GLY A 286 11.34 -35.28 -19.27
CA GLY A 286 12.47 -36.08 -19.75
C GLY A 286 13.62 -36.21 -18.74
N ASN A 287 14.84 -36.39 -19.24
CA ASN A 287 16.04 -36.56 -18.42
C ASN A 287 16.47 -35.25 -17.73
N PHE A 288 17.08 -35.37 -16.55
CA PHE A 288 17.59 -34.24 -15.76
C PHE A 288 19.09 -34.05 -16.01
N TYR A 289 19.49 -32.82 -16.32
CA TYR A 289 20.85 -32.45 -16.68
C TYR A 289 21.48 -31.54 -15.63
N ILE A 290 22.78 -31.70 -15.39
CA ILE A 290 23.61 -30.80 -14.57
C ILE A 290 24.88 -30.45 -15.37
N GLY A 291 25.21 -29.16 -15.48
CA GLY A 291 26.45 -28.66 -16.06
C GLY A 291 26.49 -28.44 -17.57
N GLY A 292 25.38 -28.71 -18.28
CA GLY A 292 25.23 -28.45 -19.72
C GLY A 292 24.10 -29.23 -20.38
N SER A 293 23.97 -29.11 -21.71
CA SER A 293 23.16 -30.00 -22.55
C SER A 293 23.74 -30.07 -23.97
N GLN A 294 23.26 -30.96 -24.84
CA GLN A 294 23.82 -31.11 -26.20
C GLN A 294 23.62 -29.86 -27.09
N ASP A 295 22.59 -29.08 -26.82
CA ASP A 295 22.21 -27.89 -27.58
C ASP A 295 22.73 -26.57 -26.96
N ARG A 296 23.49 -26.64 -25.85
CA ARG A 296 23.93 -25.49 -25.07
C ARG A 296 25.40 -25.56 -24.72
N TRP A 297 25.96 -24.39 -24.43
CA TRP A 297 27.33 -24.26 -23.96
C TRP A 297 27.50 -24.87 -22.57
N GLY A 298 28.71 -25.32 -22.26
CA GLY A 298 29.03 -25.85 -20.94
C GLY A 298 29.08 -24.75 -19.89
N VAL A 299 28.82 -25.13 -18.64
CA VAL A 299 28.96 -24.22 -17.51
C VAL A 299 30.45 -24.06 -17.20
N HIS A 300 31.04 -22.94 -17.62
CA HIS A 300 32.38 -22.55 -17.17
C HIS A 300 32.28 -21.92 -15.77
N GLY A 301 32.36 -22.76 -14.75
CA GLY A 301 32.18 -22.40 -13.35
C GLY A 301 32.10 -23.64 -12.48
N LYS A 302 31.90 -23.45 -11.17
CA LYS A 302 31.76 -24.53 -10.20
C LYS A 302 30.29 -24.65 -9.81
N ILE A 303 29.73 -25.84 -9.85
CA ILE A 303 28.39 -26.15 -9.37
C ILE A 303 28.51 -27.01 -8.13
N ASP A 304 27.65 -26.76 -7.17
CA ASP A 304 27.48 -27.64 -6.03
C ASP A 304 26.03 -27.70 -5.57
N GLU A 305 25.71 -28.73 -4.79
CA GLU A 305 24.48 -28.79 -4.01
C GLU A 305 23.23 -28.57 -4.86
N VAL A 306 23.12 -29.29 -5.97
CA VAL A 306 21.91 -29.24 -6.81
C VAL A 306 20.81 -29.99 -6.07
N ARG A 307 19.62 -29.40 -5.96
CA ARG A 307 18.47 -30.02 -5.29
C ARG A 307 17.21 -29.89 -6.13
N LEU A 308 16.50 -31.00 -6.30
CA LEU A 308 15.16 -31.07 -6.87
C LEU A 308 14.18 -31.54 -5.80
N VAL A 309 13.17 -30.73 -5.51
CA VAL A 309 12.12 -31.02 -4.52
C VAL A 309 10.77 -31.05 -5.22
N THR A 310 9.98 -32.09 -4.99
CA THR A 310 8.63 -32.29 -5.59
C THR A 310 7.54 -31.44 -4.94
N LYS A 311 7.90 -30.24 -4.49
CA LYS A 311 7.00 -29.26 -3.87
C LYS A 311 7.46 -27.86 -4.23
N ALA A 312 6.51 -26.95 -4.42
CA ALA A 312 6.80 -25.52 -4.43
C ALA A 312 7.23 -25.08 -3.03
N LEU A 313 8.50 -24.68 -2.87
CA LEU A 313 9.06 -24.26 -1.59
C LEU A 313 8.93 -22.75 -1.41
N ASP A 314 8.63 -22.32 -0.19
CA ASP A 314 8.86 -20.93 0.23
C ASP A 314 10.37 -20.67 0.45
N PRO A 315 10.86 -19.42 0.34
CA PRO A 315 12.28 -19.09 0.49
C PRO A 315 12.92 -19.54 1.80
N SER A 316 12.13 -19.65 2.86
CA SER A 316 12.57 -20.17 4.16
C SER A 316 13.01 -21.63 4.11
N HIS A 317 12.55 -22.39 3.12
CA HIS A 317 12.87 -23.80 2.94
C HIS A 317 13.94 -24.05 1.85
N PHE A 318 14.40 -23.01 1.14
CA PHE A 318 15.50 -23.16 0.19
C PHE A 318 16.78 -23.62 0.88
N GLN A 319 17.64 -24.30 0.12
CA GLN A 319 18.89 -24.84 0.60
C GLN A 319 19.80 -23.73 1.10
N ARG A 320 20.48 -23.97 2.22
CA ARG A 320 21.49 -23.08 2.82
C ARG A 320 22.82 -23.85 2.88
N ALA A 321 24.01 -23.23 2.85
CA ALA A 321 25.33 -23.93 2.94
C ALA A 321 25.60 -24.43 4.35
N ARG A 322 24.63 -24.32 5.26
CA ARG A 322 24.66 -24.95 6.57
C ARG A 322 23.50 -25.92 6.68
N LYS A 323 23.78 -27.08 7.26
CA LYS A 323 22.79 -28.12 7.55
C LYS A 323 22.09 -27.89 8.90
N ASP A 324 22.75 -27.17 9.81
CA ASP A 324 22.23 -26.88 11.15
C ASP A 324 21.37 -25.61 11.14
N ALA A 325 20.30 -25.59 11.95
CA ALA A 325 19.58 -24.35 12.25
C ALA A 325 20.56 -23.29 12.78
N ILE A 326 20.42 -22.03 12.36
CA ILE A 326 21.15 -20.93 12.99
C ILE A 326 20.36 -20.61 14.26
N GLU A 327 21.03 -20.67 15.41
CA GLU A 327 20.41 -20.24 16.66
C GLU A 327 19.95 -18.77 16.53
N ALA A 328 18.66 -18.53 16.80
CA ALA A 328 18.00 -17.22 16.68
C ALA A 328 17.89 -16.60 15.27
N VAL A 329 17.97 -17.38 14.19
CA VAL A 329 17.53 -16.91 12.85
C VAL A 329 16.42 -17.82 12.36
N ASP A 330 15.28 -17.21 12.08
CA ASP A 330 14.14 -17.88 11.49
C ASP A 330 13.74 -17.17 10.19
N PHE A 331 13.83 -17.87 9.07
CA PHE A 331 13.36 -17.36 7.77
C PHE A 331 11.87 -17.60 7.57
N VAL A 332 11.24 -18.44 8.40
CA VAL A 332 9.81 -18.66 8.38
C VAL A 332 9.12 -17.36 8.78
N SER A 333 8.08 -17.03 8.03
CA SER A 333 7.20 -15.97 8.44
C SER A 333 6.21 -16.50 9.48
N THR A 334 6.16 -15.83 10.62
CA THR A 334 5.18 -16.04 11.69
C THR A 334 4.11 -14.96 11.69
N GLN A 335 3.96 -14.22 10.57
CA GLN A 335 3.09 -13.06 10.52
C GLN A 335 1.66 -13.38 10.92
N ASN A 336 1.12 -12.54 11.78
CA ASN A 336 -0.27 -12.56 12.25
C ASN A 336 -0.91 -11.17 12.13
N ILE A 337 -0.31 -10.28 11.34
CA ILE A 337 -0.74 -8.88 11.13
C ILE A 337 -2.02 -8.87 10.28
N VAL A 338 -2.10 -9.77 9.30
CA VAL A 338 -3.29 -9.99 8.47
C VAL A 338 -3.58 -11.49 8.35
N PRO A 339 -4.83 -11.90 8.04
CA PRO A 339 -5.14 -13.30 7.74
C PRO A 339 -4.28 -13.84 6.58
N ALA A 340 -3.80 -15.08 6.69
CA ALA A 340 -2.89 -15.68 5.70
C ALA A 340 -3.52 -15.86 4.30
N ASP A 341 -4.85 -15.90 4.22
CA ASP A 341 -5.67 -16.00 3.00
C ASP A 341 -6.27 -14.64 2.58
N SER A 342 -5.77 -13.52 3.11
CA SER A 342 -6.18 -12.16 2.73
C SER A 342 -5.73 -11.74 1.32
N GLY A 343 -4.82 -12.48 0.70
CA GLY A 343 -4.21 -12.10 -0.58
C GLY A 343 -3.14 -11.02 -0.45
N CYS A 344 -2.78 -10.61 0.76
CA CYS A 344 -1.66 -9.69 1.01
C CYS A 344 -0.31 -10.38 0.81
N TYR A 345 0.71 -9.57 0.52
CA TYR A 345 2.09 -10.01 0.41
C TYR A 345 2.81 -9.94 1.74
N ASP A 346 3.82 -10.77 1.89
CA ASP A 346 4.67 -10.89 3.08
C ASP A 346 6.12 -10.84 2.61
N VAL A 347 6.88 -9.90 3.17
CA VAL A 347 8.26 -9.61 2.73
C VAL A 347 9.21 -10.79 2.91
N LYS A 348 9.02 -11.63 3.94
CA LYS A 348 9.83 -12.81 4.18
C LYS A 348 9.40 -13.94 3.24
N ARG A 349 8.10 -14.27 3.25
CA ARG A 349 7.57 -15.42 2.51
C ARG A 349 7.63 -15.23 0.99
N HIS A 350 7.37 -14.02 0.50
CA HIS A 350 7.22 -13.77 -0.94
C HIS A 350 8.42 -13.09 -1.57
N PHE A 351 9.35 -12.54 -0.79
CA PHE A 351 10.51 -11.81 -1.32
C PHE A 351 11.85 -12.18 -0.68
N GLY A 352 11.84 -13.04 0.35
CA GLY A 352 13.06 -13.61 0.93
C GLY A 352 13.80 -12.71 1.90
N ALA A 353 13.16 -11.67 2.46
CA ALA A 353 13.74 -10.93 3.58
C ALA A 353 13.88 -11.84 4.81
N ALA A 354 14.93 -11.61 5.60
CA ALA A 354 15.21 -12.39 6.81
C ALA A 354 14.64 -11.72 8.08
N GLY A 355 14.79 -10.40 8.23
CA GLY A 355 14.31 -9.67 9.41
C GLY A 355 15.04 -10.04 10.72
N ASP A 356 16.31 -10.43 10.65
CA ASP A 356 17.11 -10.91 11.79
C ASP A 356 18.13 -9.89 12.34
N GLY A 357 18.20 -8.73 11.71
CA GLY A 357 19.05 -7.59 12.03
C GLY A 357 20.47 -7.70 11.49
N ARG A 358 20.81 -8.73 10.72
CA ARG A 358 22.19 -8.95 10.26
C ARG A 358 22.28 -9.38 8.80
N THR A 359 21.29 -10.11 8.26
CA THR A 359 21.13 -10.31 6.82
C THR A 359 20.77 -8.97 6.18
N ASP A 360 21.44 -8.63 5.09
CA ASP A 360 21.12 -7.42 4.33
C ASP A 360 19.86 -7.65 3.48
N ASP A 361 18.74 -7.09 3.92
CA ASP A 361 17.42 -7.24 3.31
C ASP A 361 17.14 -6.21 2.21
N THR A 362 18.12 -5.37 1.85
CA THR A 362 17.93 -4.28 0.87
C THR A 362 17.40 -4.79 -0.46
N ALA A 363 17.98 -5.87 -0.99
CA ALA A 363 17.59 -6.43 -2.27
C ALA A 363 16.21 -7.09 -2.24
N ALA A 364 15.90 -7.87 -1.19
CA ALA A 364 14.57 -8.46 -0.99
C ALA A 364 13.48 -7.38 -0.93
N ILE A 365 13.69 -6.33 -0.15
CA ILE A 365 12.68 -5.29 0.07
C ILE A 365 12.49 -4.44 -1.20
N ASN A 366 13.57 -4.07 -1.89
CA ASN A 366 13.45 -3.36 -3.16
C ASN A 366 12.79 -4.21 -4.26
N ALA A 367 13.05 -5.53 -4.29
CA ALA A 367 12.34 -6.45 -5.18
C ALA A 367 10.84 -6.50 -4.85
N ALA A 368 10.48 -6.47 -3.56
CA ALA A 368 9.09 -6.38 -3.13
C ALA A 368 8.42 -5.11 -3.64
N PHE A 369 9.04 -3.96 -3.44
CA PHE A 369 8.48 -2.69 -3.90
C PHE A 369 8.37 -2.60 -5.42
N ALA A 370 9.38 -3.07 -6.17
CA ALA A 370 9.32 -3.13 -7.63
C ALA A 370 8.19 -4.04 -8.11
N HIS A 371 8.08 -5.25 -7.54
CA HIS A 371 7.02 -6.21 -7.89
C HIS A 371 5.62 -5.64 -7.70
N LEU A 372 5.40 -4.92 -6.59
CA LEU A 372 4.10 -4.33 -6.29
C LEU A 372 3.78 -3.11 -7.16
N ALA A 373 4.79 -2.33 -7.53
CA ALA A 373 4.65 -1.16 -8.39
C ALA A 373 4.33 -1.52 -9.85
N ASP A 374 4.78 -2.67 -10.33
CA ASP A 374 4.61 -3.11 -11.73
C ASP A 374 3.29 -3.87 -11.99
N LYS A 375 2.50 -4.17 -10.95
CA LYS A 375 1.24 -4.90 -11.12
C LYS A 375 0.18 -4.08 -11.83
N VAL A 376 -0.46 -4.68 -12.84
CA VAL A 376 -1.56 -4.08 -13.63
C VAL A 376 -2.83 -4.91 -13.51
N PRO A 377 -4.02 -4.30 -13.26
CA PRO A 377 -4.19 -2.89 -12.89
C PRO A 377 -3.43 -2.59 -11.60
N LEU A 378 -2.95 -1.34 -11.45
CA LEU A 378 -2.28 -0.89 -10.23
C LEU A 378 -3.23 -1.13 -9.05
N ALA A 379 -3.01 -2.24 -8.36
CA ALA A 379 -3.79 -2.65 -7.22
C ALA A 379 -3.17 -1.99 -5.99
N ARG A 380 -4.03 -1.57 -5.06
CA ARG A 380 -3.65 -1.07 -3.73
C ARG A 380 -3.06 -2.21 -2.89
N ASN A 381 -1.86 -2.65 -3.23
CA ASN A 381 -1.26 -3.86 -2.68
C ASN A 381 -0.82 -3.62 -1.24
N THR A 382 -1.04 -4.61 -0.38
CA THR A 382 -0.54 -4.62 1.00
C THR A 382 0.70 -5.50 1.10
N LEU A 383 1.80 -4.94 1.63
CA LEU A 383 3.05 -5.64 1.98
C LEU A 383 3.22 -5.66 3.49
N VAL A 384 3.27 -6.86 4.03
CA VAL A 384 3.43 -7.12 5.45
C VAL A 384 4.90 -7.32 5.78
N PHE A 385 5.36 -6.63 6.82
CA PHE A 385 6.65 -6.81 7.47
C PHE A 385 6.42 -7.49 8.82
N PRO A 386 6.65 -8.81 8.92
CA PRO A 386 6.58 -9.52 10.19
C PRO A 386 7.51 -8.91 11.25
N GLU A 387 7.33 -9.30 12.51
CA GLU A 387 8.29 -8.97 13.58
C GLU A 387 9.72 -9.34 13.16
N GLY A 388 10.64 -8.42 13.38
CA GLY A 388 12.02 -8.56 12.94
C GLY A 388 12.75 -7.23 12.80
N VAL A 389 14.08 -7.32 12.72
CA VAL A 389 14.95 -6.20 12.38
C VAL A 389 15.46 -6.41 10.95
N TYR A 390 15.07 -5.56 10.01
CA TYR A 390 15.45 -5.64 8.62
C TYR A 390 16.66 -4.73 8.40
N LEU A 391 17.86 -5.31 8.33
CA LEU A 391 19.08 -4.54 8.10
C LEU A 391 19.17 -4.16 6.62
N VAL A 392 19.41 -2.89 6.31
CA VAL A 392 19.59 -2.40 4.94
C VAL A 392 20.88 -1.61 4.80
N SER A 393 21.54 -1.67 3.66
CA SER A 393 22.80 -0.96 3.38
C SER A 393 22.70 0.11 2.29
N ASP A 394 21.56 0.19 1.59
CA ASP A 394 21.27 1.25 0.62
C ASP A 394 19.80 1.68 0.72
N MET A 395 19.46 2.74 -0.01
CA MET A 395 18.12 3.33 -0.03
C MET A 395 17.08 2.32 -0.51
N LEU A 396 15.98 2.23 0.22
CA LEU A 396 14.77 1.57 -0.23
C LEU A 396 13.87 2.52 -1.01
N TYR A 397 13.33 2.05 -2.13
CA TYR A 397 12.41 2.84 -2.96
C TYR A 397 11.05 2.16 -3.11
N CYS A 398 10.04 2.73 -2.46
CA CYS A 398 8.65 2.34 -2.55
C CYS A 398 7.90 3.34 -3.45
N SER A 399 7.30 2.83 -4.53
CA SER A 399 6.47 3.63 -5.43
C SER A 399 5.09 3.89 -4.82
N ARG A 400 4.10 4.25 -5.62
CA ARG A 400 2.70 4.55 -5.23
C ARG A 400 1.79 3.33 -5.13
N PHE A 401 0.60 3.50 -4.53
CA PHE A 401 -0.43 2.46 -4.35
C PHE A 401 -0.01 1.26 -3.50
N ILE A 402 0.92 1.47 -2.57
CA ILE A 402 1.43 0.42 -1.69
C ILE A 402 1.07 0.76 -0.23
N ASP A 403 0.56 -0.24 0.47
CA ASP A 403 0.30 -0.23 1.90
C ASP A 403 1.32 -1.12 2.61
N ILE A 404 2.12 -0.53 3.50
CA ILE A 404 3.15 -1.24 4.27
C ILE A 404 2.66 -1.38 5.71
N LYS A 405 2.58 -2.63 6.20
CA LYS A 405 2.14 -2.94 7.58
C LYS A 405 3.20 -3.72 8.35
N GLY A 406 3.68 -3.15 9.45
CA GLY A 406 4.53 -3.82 10.44
C GLY A 406 3.75 -4.43 11.61
N ALA A 407 4.43 -5.20 12.47
CA ALA A 407 3.85 -5.81 13.67
C ALA A 407 3.72 -4.86 14.87
N GLY A 408 4.17 -3.61 14.73
CA GLY A 408 4.30 -2.61 15.78
C GLY A 408 5.70 -1.97 15.76
N PRO A 409 5.84 -0.69 16.17
CA PRO A 409 7.11 0.02 16.10
C PRO A 409 8.21 -0.59 16.98
N ASP A 410 7.87 -1.32 18.04
CA ASP A 410 8.79 -2.05 18.91
C ASP A 410 9.22 -3.42 18.36
N LYS A 411 8.49 -3.94 17.37
CA LYS A 411 8.67 -5.31 16.83
C LYS A 411 9.24 -5.33 15.42
N THR A 412 8.83 -4.39 14.57
CA THR A 412 9.28 -4.31 13.18
C THR A 412 10.18 -3.10 13.03
N ILE A 413 11.47 -3.34 12.77
CA ILE A 413 12.50 -2.29 12.71
C ILE A 413 13.23 -2.38 11.37
N LEU A 414 13.07 -1.38 10.51
CA LEU A 414 13.94 -1.16 9.36
C LEU A 414 15.19 -0.39 9.82
N ARG A 415 16.37 -0.99 9.74
CA ARG A 415 17.61 -0.40 10.26
C ARG A 415 18.67 -0.25 9.17
N LEU A 416 19.13 0.97 8.96
CA LEU A 416 20.29 1.25 8.12
C LEU A 416 21.57 0.74 8.82
N LYS A 417 22.46 0.13 8.03
CA LYS A 417 23.80 -0.28 8.45
C LYS A 417 24.62 0.95 8.87
N ASP A 418 25.45 0.78 9.88
CA ASP A 418 26.32 1.86 10.37
C ASP A 418 27.32 2.31 9.29
N GLN A 419 27.63 3.61 9.27
CA GLN A 419 28.67 4.23 8.43
C GLN A 419 28.54 4.00 6.90
N VAL A 420 27.31 3.90 6.38
CA VAL A 420 27.05 3.79 4.93
C VAL A 420 26.59 5.10 4.29
N PHE A 421 25.83 5.93 5.02
CA PHE A 421 25.33 7.24 4.55
C PHE A 421 26.10 8.38 5.24
N ILE A 422 27.39 8.48 4.91
CA ILE A 422 28.32 9.41 5.57
C ILE A 422 28.40 10.81 4.95
N ASN A 423 27.98 10.96 3.69
CA ASN A 423 28.12 12.23 2.96
C ASN A 423 26.90 13.14 3.16
N GLN A 424 27.06 14.22 3.93
CA GLN A 424 25.99 15.21 4.17
C GLN A 424 25.65 16.06 2.94
N ASP A 425 26.58 16.22 2.00
CA ASP A 425 26.35 16.98 0.77
C ASP A 425 25.53 16.18 -0.27
N SER A 426 25.36 14.88 -0.04
CA SER A 426 24.55 13.98 -0.86
C SER A 426 23.67 13.11 0.04
N PRO A 427 22.71 13.72 0.76
CA PRO A 427 21.94 13.00 1.76
C PRO A 427 21.00 12.00 1.11
N LYS A 428 20.81 10.84 1.76
CA LYS A 428 19.98 9.75 1.27
C LYS A 428 18.98 9.30 2.35
N PRO A 429 17.71 9.03 2.00
CA PRO A 429 16.78 8.43 2.93
C PRO A 429 17.02 6.93 3.09
N VAL A 430 16.71 6.37 4.26
CA VAL A 430 16.62 4.92 4.44
C VAL A 430 15.48 4.38 3.59
N LEU A 431 14.32 5.04 3.64
CA LEU A 431 13.14 4.72 2.84
C LEU A 431 12.64 5.97 2.11
N ARG A 432 12.52 5.88 0.78
CA ARG A 432 11.80 6.83 -0.06
C ARG A 432 10.46 6.21 -0.45
N MET A 433 9.36 6.88 -0.11
CA MET A 433 8.01 6.56 -0.55
C MET A 433 7.54 7.67 -1.49
N SER A 434 7.59 7.43 -2.79
CA SER A 434 7.20 8.39 -3.81
C SER A 434 7.01 7.73 -5.17
N SER A 435 6.13 8.27 -6.03
CA SER A 435 6.08 7.92 -7.45
C SER A 435 7.36 8.29 -8.22
N THR A 436 8.18 9.20 -7.67
CA THR A 436 9.43 9.66 -8.27
C THR A 436 10.66 9.05 -7.59
N SER A 437 11.52 8.43 -8.39
CA SER A 437 12.74 7.79 -7.90
C SER A 437 13.91 8.76 -7.66
N GLY A 438 13.81 10.00 -8.17
CA GLY A 438 14.81 11.04 -7.96
C GLY A 438 14.69 11.73 -6.60
N ALA A 439 15.72 12.49 -6.21
CA ALA A 439 15.72 13.27 -4.98
C ALA A 439 14.68 14.42 -5.02
N PRO A 440 14.28 14.97 -3.87
CA PRO A 440 13.50 16.20 -3.79
C PRO A 440 14.00 17.30 -4.75
N GLY A 441 13.08 17.88 -5.53
CA GLY A 441 13.39 18.91 -6.53
C GLY A 441 13.93 18.41 -7.87
N SER A 442 14.17 17.10 -8.05
CA SER A 442 14.68 16.56 -9.32
C SER A 442 13.62 16.51 -10.45
N HIS A 443 12.34 16.68 -10.11
CA HIS A 443 11.23 16.72 -11.04
C HIS A 443 10.46 18.04 -10.87
N PRO A 444 10.17 18.76 -11.97
CA PRO A 444 9.57 20.09 -11.89
C PRO A 444 8.08 20.07 -11.52
N TRP A 445 7.39 18.95 -11.72
CA TRP A 445 5.95 18.79 -11.44
C TRP A 445 5.66 17.33 -11.09
N VAL A 446 4.99 17.08 -9.96
CA VAL A 446 4.65 15.72 -9.52
C VAL A 446 3.22 15.61 -8.96
N ASN A 447 2.38 16.60 -9.22
CA ASN A 447 0.98 16.63 -8.81
C ASN A 447 0.21 15.34 -9.19
N GLY A 448 -0.56 14.81 -8.24
CA GLY A 448 -1.48 13.69 -8.44
C GLY A 448 -0.79 12.36 -8.74
N SER A 449 0.52 12.26 -8.52
CA SER A 449 1.30 11.09 -8.95
C SER A 449 1.57 10.09 -7.82
N SER A 450 1.63 10.50 -6.55
CA SER A 450 1.96 9.63 -5.41
C SER A 450 0.74 9.30 -4.53
N ILE A 451 -0.30 8.73 -5.13
CA ILE A 451 -1.58 8.48 -4.43
C ILE A 451 -1.53 7.18 -3.63
N ALA A 452 -2.22 7.18 -2.48
CA ALA A 452 -2.53 6.01 -1.67
C ALA A 452 -1.27 5.26 -1.21
N LEU A 453 -0.39 6.00 -0.53
CA LEU A 453 0.80 5.47 0.13
C LEU A 453 0.60 5.39 1.64
N TYR A 454 0.75 4.18 2.19
CA TYR A 454 0.51 3.91 3.61
C TYR A 454 1.71 3.23 4.24
N LEU A 455 2.03 3.65 5.46
CA LEU A 455 3.06 3.04 6.30
C LEU A 455 2.55 2.99 7.74
N GLU A 456 2.46 1.78 8.28
CA GLU A 456 1.90 1.54 9.60
C GLU A 456 2.78 0.62 10.46
N GLY A 457 2.94 0.97 11.74
CA GLY A 457 3.38 0.03 12.77
C GLY A 457 4.84 -0.44 12.67
N MET A 458 5.79 0.46 12.41
CA MET A 458 7.22 0.09 12.39
C MET A 458 8.17 1.23 12.79
N THR A 459 9.41 0.87 13.11
CA THR A 459 10.52 1.80 13.31
C THR A 459 11.40 1.92 12.07
N ILE A 460 11.82 3.13 11.72
CA ILE A 460 12.92 3.41 10.79
C ILE A 460 14.11 3.95 11.61
N ASP A 461 15.22 3.22 11.61
CA ASP A 461 16.43 3.52 12.37
C ASP A 461 17.60 3.80 11.41
N THR A 462 18.20 4.98 11.49
CA THR A 462 19.34 5.34 10.62
C THR A 462 20.68 4.75 11.06
N GLY A 463 20.71 3.92 12.11
CA GLY A 463 21.95 3.35 12.64
C GLY A 463 22.86 4.43 13.23
N LYS A 464 24.16 4.16 13.26
CA LYS A 464 25.19 5.04 13.83
C LYS A 464 26.22 5.47 12.79
N GLY A 465 26.79 6.65 12.97
CA GLY A 465 27.81 7.22 12.08
C GLY A 465 27.28 7.51 10.68
N ASN A 466 25.99 7.84 10.55
CA ASN A 466 25.32 8.11 9.28
C ASN A 466 24.81 9.57 9.22
N PRO A 467 25.70 10.57 9.25
CA PRO A 467 25.29 11.98 9.27
C PRO A 467 24.60 12.44 7.98
N GLY A 468 24.80 11.75 6.85
CA GLY A 468 24.08 12.00 5.59
C GLY A 468 22.74 11.27 5.47
N ALA A 469 22.32 10.52 6.50
CA ALA A 469 21.05 9.79 6.44
C ALA A 469 19.84 10.69 6.74
N LYS A 470 18.80 10.52 5.94
CA LYS A 470 17.43 10.89 6.29
C LYS A 470 16.68 9.63 6.72
N GLY A 471 15.75 9.74 7.65
CA GLY A 471 14.91 8.61 8.06
C GLY A 471 13.98 8.18 6.92
N LEU A 472 12.98 9.02 6.65
CA LEU A 472 11.91 8.76 5.69
C LEU A 472 11.73 9.97 4.76
N GLU A 473 11.86 9.77 3.44
CA GLU A 473 11.32 10.69 2.44
C GLU A 473 9.90 10.23 2.08
N TYR A 474 8.89 11.02 2.43
CA TYR A 474 7.48 10.67 2.23
C TYR A 474 6.79 11.69 1.33
N HIS A 475 6.31 11.23 0.18
CA HIS A 475 5.60 12.04 -0.79
C HIS A 475 4.30 11.32 -1.13
N SER A 476 3.17 11.84 -0.66
CA SER A 476 1.85 11.34 -1.00
C SER A 476 0.88 12.45 -1.41
N ASN A 477 -0.08 12.15 -2.28
CA ASN A 477 -1.10 13.07 -2.77
C ASN A 477 -2.50 12.49 -2.59
N ASN A 478 -3.47 13.35 -2.27
CA ASN A 478 -4.91 13.08 -2.14
C ASN A 478 -5.27 12.11 -1.00
N LEU A 479 -4.64 10.95 -0.95
CA LEU A 479 -4.78 9.92 0.08
C LEU A 479 -3.39 9.39 0.45
N GLY A 480 -3.08 9.33 1.74
CA GLY A 480 -1.86 8.77 2.27
C GLY A 480 -1.81 8.88 3.80
N ARG A 481 -1.31 7.83 4.46
CA ARG A 481 -1.24 7.77 5.93
C ARG A 481 0.11 7.24 6.43
N LEU A 482 0.70 7.94 7.40
CA LEU A 482 1.71 7.40 8.31
C LEU A 482 1.04 7.20 9.67
N GLU A 483 1.09 5.98 10.22
CA GLU A 483 0.44 5.69 11.51
C GLU A 483 1.28 4.77 12.41
N HIS A 484 1.44 5.12 13.68
CA HIS A 484 2.25 4.36 14.65
C HIS A 484 3.70 4.12 14.17
N ILE A 485 4.36 5.19 13.73
CA ILE A 485 5.73 5.16 13.19
C ILE A 485 6.72 5.78 14.16
N VAL A 486 7.87 5.13 14.33
CA VAL A 486 9.03 5.71 15.02
C VAL A 486 10.15 5.93 14.00
N ILE A 487 10.71 7.13 13.97
CA ILE A 487 11.89 7.45 13.18
C ILE A 487 12.98 7.86 14.16
N ARG A 488 14.13 7.19 14.14
CA ARG A 488 15.22 7.51 15.06
C ARG A 488 16.57 7.50 14.39
N SER A 489 17.45 8.38 14.86
CA SER A 489 18.88 8.32 14.56
C SER A 489 19.61 7.68 15.74
N GLY A 490 20.28 6.54 15.50
CA GLY A 490 20.83 5.68 16.55
C GLY A 490 21.89 6.32 17.43
N ASP A 491 22.60 7.34 16.94
CA ASP A 491 23.53 8.20 17.69
C ASP A 491 23.13 9.69 17.65
N GLY A 492 21.94 9.97 17.13
CA GLY A 492 21.43 11.31 16.88
C GLY A 492 21.92 11.93 15.57
N SER A 493 23.05 11.52 14.98
CA SER A 493 23.79 12.28 13.95
C SER A 493 23.09 12.50 12.60
N GLY A 494 21.97 11.82 12.32
CA GLY A 494 21.25 11.94 11.04
C GLY A 494 20.85 13.38 10.69
N LEU A 495 20.49 13.61 9.42
CA LEU A 495 20.19 14.95 8.91
C LEU A 495 18.71 15.33 9.10
N VAL A 496 17.79 14.53 8.55
CA VAL A 496 16.34 14.79 8.60
C VAL A 496 15.59 13.53 9.02
N GLY A 497 14.69 13.63 10.00
CA GLY A 497 13.83 12.52 10.39
C GLY A 497 12.79 12.20 9.31
N LEU A 498 11.82 13.10 9.13
CA LEU A 498 10.78 13.03 8.11
C LEU A 498 10.98 14.15 7.09
N ASP A 499 11.28 13.78 5.85
CA ASP A 499 11.51 14.68 4.74
C ASP A 499 10.27 14.67 3.79
N LEU A 500 9.58 15.80 3.78
CA LEU A 500 8.42 16.12 2.95
C LEU A 500 8.80 17.22 1.94
N THR A 501 10.02 17.20 1.40
CA THR A 501 10.53 18.26 0.53
C THR A 501 10.41 17.95 -0.96
N HIS A 502 9.73 16.88 -1.36
CA HIS A 502 9.30 16.72 -2.75
C HIS A 502 8.32 17.84 -3.13
N HIS A 503 8.33 18.23 -4.42
CA HIS A 503 7.36 19.17 -4.96
C HIS A 503 5.94 18.63 -4.76
N ASP A 504 4.93 19.51 -4.61
CA ASP A 504 3.52 19.12 -4.50
C ASP A 504 3.17 18.12 -3.39
N VAL A 505 3.86 18.11 -2.24
CA VAL A 505 3.58 17.13 -1.18
C VAL A 505 2.21 17.35 -0.53
N GLY A 506 1.47 16.24 -0.34
CA GLY A 506 0.16 16.22 0.30
C GLY A 506 -1.03 16.35 -0.65
N PRO A 507 -2.25 16.39 -0.11
CA PRO A 507 -2.59 16.20 1.31
C PRO A 507 -2.35 14.76 1.78
N ALA A 508 -1.85 14.58 3.01
CA ALA A 508 -1.72 13.29 3.67
C ALA A 508 -1.82 13.45 5.21
N LEU A 509 -2.00 12.34 5.93
CA LEU A 509 -2.12 12.28 7.38
C LEU A 509 -0.91 11.59 8.01
N ALA A 510 -0.25 12.23 8.97
CA ALA A 510 0.73 11.60 9.84
C ALA A 510 0.23 11.58 11.29
N LYS A 511 -0.08 10.39 11.81
CA LYS A 511 -0.70 10.20 13.13
C LYS A 511 0.12 9.27 14.02
N HIS A 512 0.31 9.63 15.30
CA HIS A 512 1.15 8.85 16.23
C HIS A 512 2.56 8.58 15.68
N VAL A 513 3.23 9.65 15.25
CA VAL A 513 4.60 9.59 14.73
C VAL A 513 5.57 10.13 15.77
N SER A 514 6.66 9.42 16.05
CA SER A 514 7.71 9.86 16.97
C SER A 514 9.05 9.95 16.26
N ILE A 515 9.72 11.10 16.35
CA ILE A 515 11.00 11.37 15.69
C ILE A 515 12.05 11.78 16.73
N SER A 516 13.15 11.04 16.79
CA SER A 516 14.22 11.30 17.77
C SER A 516 15.62 11.39 17.16
N GLY A 517 16.40 12.36 17.64
CA GLY A 517 17.68 12.73 17.05
C GLY A 517 17.50 13.65 15.84
N PHE A 518 18.45 13.59 14.91
CA PHE A 518 18.52 14.41 13.69
C PHE A 518 18.89 15.88 13.90
N ASP A 519 19.36 16.57 12.86
CA ASP A 519 19.38 18.04 12.84
C ASP A 519 17.96 18.59 12.79
N VAL A 520 17.14 18.02 11.89
CA VAL A 520 15.78 18.45 11.61
C VAL A 520 14.82 17.29 11.86
N GLY A 521 13.78 17.49 12.67
CA GLY A 521 12.79 16.45 12.93
C GLY A 521 11.89 16.23 11.71
N VAL A 522 11.17 17.27 11.30
CA VAL A 522 10.36 17.30 10.08
C VAL A 522 10.80 18.46 9.19
N ALA A 523 10.98 18.21 7.89
CA ALA A 523 11.19 19.25 6.89
C ALA A 523 10.09 19.18 5.82
N ILE A 524 9.40 20.28 5.57
CA ILE A 524 8.39 20.38 4.49
C ILE A 524 8.65 21.63 3.66
N ASN A 525 8.56 21.50 2.33
CA ASN A 525 8.76 22.57 1.36
C ASN A 525 7.54 22.77 0.46
N TYR A 526 7.62 23.81 -0.38
CA TYR A 526 6.66 24.17 -1.44
C TYR A 526 5.30 24.65 -0.92
N GLN A 527 4.56 25.37 -1.76
CA GLN A 527 3.29 25.97 -1.35
C GLN A 527 2.14 24.95 -1.38
N GLU A 528 2.26 23.99 -2.29
CA GLU A 528 1.33 22.90 -2.55
C GLU A 528 1.71 21.63 -1.75
N TYR A 529 0.78 20.81 -1.27
CA TYR A 529 -0.68 21.03 -1.19
C TYR A 529 -1.11 21.26 0.27
N SER A 530 -0.80 20.39 1.20
CA SER A 530 -0.94 20.62 2.65
C SER A 530 -0.53 19.37 3.39
N HIS A 531 -0.30 19.44 4.69
CA HIS A 531 -0.06 18.23 5.48
C HIS A 531 -0.72 18.28 6.85
N THR A 532 -1.29 17.15 7.27
CA THR A 532 -2.00 17.02 8.54
C THR A 532 -1.22 16.14 9.48
N PHE A 533 -1.02 16.61 10.72
CA PHE A 533 -0.33 15.88 11.77
C PHE A 533 -1.20 15.78 13.01
N GLU A 534 -1.25 14.60 13.62
CA GLU A 534 -1.90 14.41 14.92
C GLU A 534 -1.04 13.49 15.82
N HIS A 535 -0.78 13.91 17.06
CA HIS A 535 0.08 13.17 18.00
C HIS A 535 1.50 12.96 17.46
N LEU A 536 2.16 14.06 17.07
CA LEU A 536 3.56 14.08 16.64
C LEU A 536 4.48 14.32 17.85
N THR A 537 5.46 13.45 18.07
CA THR A 537 6.50 13.65 19.10
C THR A 537 7.85 13.92 18.44
N LEU A 538 8.51 15.02 18.83
CA LEU A 538 9.82 15.43 18.34
C LEU A 538 10.78 15.56 19.52
N LYS A 539 11.92 14.87 19.46
CA LYS A 539 12.88 14.83 20.57
C LYS A 539 14.33 14.90 20.12
N ASN A 540 15.14 15.69 20.83
CA ASN A 540 16.60 15.77 20.64
C ASN A 540 17.05 16.14 19.22
N GLN A 541 16.31 17.02 18.54
CA GLN A 541 16.78 17.67 17.31
C GLN A 541 17.90 18.68 17.63
N ARG A 542 18.89 18.80 16.75
CA ARG A 542 20.03 19.73 16.93
C ARG A 542 19.85 21.10 16.29
N VAL A 543 18.92 21.26 15.36
CA VAL A 543 18.67 22.52 14.64
C VAL A 543 17.24 23.00 14.81
N VAL A 544 16.24 22.15 14.55
CA VAL A 544 14.83 22.50 14.71
C VAL A 544 13.96 21.24 14.79
N GLY A 545 12.90 21.29 15.58
CA GLY A 545 11.86 20.24 15.60
C GLY A 545 11.18 20.11 14.24
N PHE A 546 10.44 21.13 13.82
CA PHE A 546 9.65 21.15 12.60
C PHE A 546 10.00 22.38 11.76
N ARG A 547 10.40 22.19 10.49
CA ARG A 547 10.68 23.26 9.54
C ARG A 547 9.67 23.28 8.41
N ASN A 548 8.93 24.39 8.29
CA ASN A 548 8.01 24.64 7.18
C ASN A 548 8.55 25.74 6.25
N ARG A 549 8.74 25.44 4.97
CA ARG A 549 9.15 26.40 3.93
C ARG A 549 8.08 26.53 2.84
N GLY A 550 7.02 27.26 3.17
CA GLY A 550 5.99 27.71 2.23
C GLY A 550 4.68 26.93 2.27
N ASN A 551 4.62 25.79 2.97
CA ASN A 551 3.48 24.87 2.93
C ASN A 551 2.39 25.24 3.96
N ILE A 552 1.21 24.63 3.84
CA ILE A 552 0.17 24.67 4.89
C ILE A 552 0.25 23.41 5.72
N VAL A 553 0.46 23.57 7.02
CA VAL A 553 0.44 22.45 7.96
C VAL A 553 -0.60 22.65 9.05
N ALA A 554 -1.37 21.59 9.30
CA ALA A 554 -2.32 21.50 10.39
C ALA A 554 -1.82 20.47 11.39
N ILE A 555 -1.61 20.86 12.64
CA ILE A 555 -0.94 20.06 13.66
C ILE A 555 -1.77 20.08 14.93
N ARG A 556 -2.13 18.91 15.45
CA ARG A 556 -2.72 18.75 16.80
C ARG A 556 -1.88 17.79 17.64
N GLY A 557 -1.70 18.08 18.92
CA GLY A 557 -0.96 17.17 19.80
C GLY A 557 0.52 17.08 19.47
N LEU A 558 1.18 18.18 19.08
CA LEU A 558 2.63 18.21 18.95
C LEU A 558 3.26 18.22 20.33
N LYS A 559 4.10 17.24 20.60
CA LYS A 559 4.99 17.21 21.74
C LYS A 559 6.44 17.40 21.29
N SER A 560 7.04 18.55 21.60
CA SER A 560 8.45 18.84 21.30
C SER A 560 9.26 18.87 22.59
N GLU A 561 10.28 18.02 22.72
CA GLU A 561 11.25 18.00 23.81
C GLU A 561 12.64 18.31 23.23
N ASN A 562 12.94 19.61 23.07
CA ASN A 562 14.10 20.09 22.34
C ASN A 562 14.77 21.29 23.02
N GLN A 563 16.05 21.52 22.76
CA GLN A 563 16.79 22.73 23.17
C GLN A 563 16.81 23.82 22.08
N VAL A 564 16.36 23.45 20.88
CA VAL A 564 16.22 24.29 19.67
C VAL A 564 14.76 24.61 19.41
N PRO A 565 14.42 25.59 18.53
CA PRO A 565 13.04 25.90 18.23
C PRO A 565 12.22 24.65 17.88
N ALA A 566 11.00 24.58 18.42
CA ALA A 566 10.11 23.48 18.14
C ALA A 566 9.53 23.59 16.72
N ILE A 567 9.19 24.80 16.29
CA ILE A 567 8.72 25.10 14.93
C ILE A 567 9.48 26.31 14.38
N GLU A 568 9.93 26.20 13.13
CA GLU A 568 10.45 27.29 12.31
C GLU A 568 9.64 27.37 11.01
N THR A 569 9.10 28.54 10.69
CA THR A 569 8.48 28.80 9.39
C THR A 569 9.29 29.83 8.60
N VAL A 570 9.54 29.55 7.32
CA VAL A 570 10.35 30.40 6.43
C VAL A 570 9.49 30.93 5.31
N GLY A 571 9.54 32.24 5.11
CA GLY A 571 8.79 32.93 4.05
C GLY A 571 7.31 33.13 4.39
N ALA A 572 6.77 34.22 3.86
CA ALA A 572 5.43 34.70 4.20
C ALA A 572 4.27 33.81 3.72
N ASN A 573 4.55 32.84 2.85
CA ASN A 573 3.56 31.86 2.38
C ASN A 573 3.35 30.68 3.34
N SER A 574 4.26 30.47 4.29
CA SER A 574 4.13 29.39 5.27
C SER A 574 2.92 29.61 6.17
N MET A 575 2.13 28.56 6.39
CA MET A 575 1.00 28.60 7.33
C MET A 575 1.07 27.43 8.30
N VAL A 576 0.87 27.71 9.58
CA VAL A 576 0.79 26.69 10.65
C VAL A 576 -0.48 26.91 11.45
N THR A 577 -1.30 25.86 11.54
CA THR A 577 -2.36 25.72 12.54
C THR A 577 -1.89 24.74 13.59
N LEU A 578 -1.76 25.17 14.85
CA LEU A 578 -1.23 24.37 15.96
C LEU A 578 -2.23 24.29 17.12
N LEU A 579 -2.67 23.08 17.47
CA LEU A 579 -3.69 22.83 18.50
C LEU A 579 -3.16 21.89 19.59
N ASP A 580 -3.61 22.06 20.83
CA ASP A 580 -3.43 21.09 21.93
C ASP A 580 -1.99 20.58 22.07
N SER A 581 -1.00 21.48 22.07
CA SER A 581 0.43 21.12 21.89
C SER A 581 1.32 21.55 23.06
N GLU A 582 2.42 20.82 23.26
CA GLU A 582 3.40 21.04 24.31
C GLU A 582 4.82 21.20 23.73
N LEU A 583 5.41 22.38 23.91
CA LEU A 583 6.75 22.71 23.42
C LEU A 583 7.68 22.95 24.62
N MET A 584 8.53 21.99 24.93
CA MET A 584 9.25 21.88 26.20
C MET A 584 10.77 21.72 25.99
N GLY A 585 11.52 21.83 27.09
CA GLY A 585 12.99 21.76 27.11
C GLY A 585 13.59 23.15 26.94
N GLY A 586 13.43 23.70 25.74
CA GLY A 586 13.88 25.02 25.29
C GLY A 586 15.31 25.41 25.63
N SER A 587 15.66 26.63 25.23
CA SER A 587 16.85 27.33 25.72
C SER A 587 16.51 28.82 25.83
N ASN A 588 17.13 29.54 26.77
CA ASN A 588 17.00 31.00 26.87
C ASN A 588 17.56 31.75 25.65
N SER A 589 18.22 31.05 24.72
CA SER A 589 18.70 31.60 23.44
C SER A 589 17.76 31.36 22.26
N ALA A 590 16.65 30.63 22.44
CA ALA A 590 15.73 30.23 21.37
C ALA A 590 14.27 30.50 21.76
N ASN A 591 13.43 30.86 20.79
CA ASN A 591 11.98 30.91 20.96
C ASN A 591 11.38 29.53 20.65
N ALA A 592 10.20 29.22 21.21
CA ALA A 592 9.56 27.93 20.94
C ALA A 592 9.07 27.85 19.49
N ILE A 593 8.50 28.95 18.97
CA ILE A 593 8.03 29.08 17.59
C ILE A 593 8.67 30.33 16.96
N GLU A 594 9.40 30.14 15.86
CA GLU A 594 9.86 31.20 14.96
C GLU A 594 8.96 31.20 13.72
N SER A 595 8.21 32.28 13.47
CA SER A 595 7.25 32.33 12.36
C SER A 595 7.42 33.52 11.43
N ALA A 596 7.75 33.28 10.16
CA ALA A 596 7.77 34.30 9.10
C ALA A 596 6.45 34.40 8.31
N GLY A 597 5.43 33.62 8.69
CA GLY A 597 4.16 33.47 7.96
C GLY A 597 2.92 33.52 8.85
N ALA A 598 1.84 32.83 8.44
CA ALA A 598 0.63 32.73 9.25
C ALA A 598 0.80 31.70 10.36
N LEU A 599 0.35 32.06 11.55
CA LEU A 599 0.30 31.19 12.71
C LEU A 599 -1.07 31.32 13.36
N TYR A 600 -1.77 30.20 13.51
CA TYR A 600 -2.87 30.05 14.43
C TYR A 600 -2.46 29.05 15.50
N ALA A 601 -2.53 29.43 16.76
CA ALA A 601 -2.20 28.55 17.88
C ALA A 601 -3.32 28.55 18.91
N CYS A 602 -3.79 27.38 19.35
CA CYS A 602 -4.83 27.27 20.37
C CYS A 602 -4.48 26.17 21.37
N ARG A 603 -4.53 26.51 22.67
CA ARG A 603 -4.18 25.62 23.78
C ARG A 603 -2.76 25.05 23.65
N VAL A 604 -1.78 25.94 23.54
CA VAL A 604 -0.36 25.59 23.40
C VAL A 604 0.41 25.94 24.65
N ARG A 605 1.11 24.95 25.21
CA ARG A 605 1.99 25.11 26.38
C ARG A 605 3.43 25.22 25.94
N THR A 606 4.18 26.15 26.55
CA THR A 606 5.63 26.30 26.32
C THR A 606 6.40 26.33 27.64
N SER A 607 7.63 25.79 27.64
CA SER A 607 8.57 25.95 28.77
C SER A 607 10.03 25.86 28.34
N GLY A 608 10.91 26.56 29.06
CA GLY A 608 12.37 26.55 28.84
C GLY A 608 12.87 27.43 27.70
N TYR A 609 11.97 27.97 26.87
CA TYR A 609 12.30 28.90 25.77
C TYR A 609 12.31 30.35 26.25
N ARG A 610 13.00 31.23 25.50
CA ARG A 610 13.03 32.68 25.73
C ARG A 610 11.64 33.30 25.62
N HIS A 611 10.95 33.07 24.50
CA HIS A 611 9.56 33.45 24.25
C HIS A 611 8.78 32.26 23.67
N ALA A 612 7.45 32.26 23.82
CA ALA A 612 6.62 31.23 23.22
C ALA A 612 6.53 31.39 21.70
N VAL A 613 6.37 32.62 21.22
CA VAL A 613 6.34 32.94 19.79
C VAL A 613 7.16 34.19 19.53
N HIS A 614 7.95 34.14 18.47
CA HIS A 614 8.43 35.31 17.78
C HIS A 614 7.93 35.23 16.32
N GLN A 615 7.14 36.21 15.92
CA GLN A 615 6.49 36.25 14.61
C GLN A 615 6.89 37.52 13.85
N GLN A 616 7.33 37.34 12.61
CA GLN A 616 7.60 38.41 11.65
C GLN A 616 6.38 38.55 10.74
N GLY A 617 5.60 39.60 10.96
CA GLY A 617 4.38 39.90 10.24
C GLY A 617 4.60 40.47 8.83
N LEU A 618 3.62 40.30 7.94
CA LEU A 618 3.56 41.07 6.69
C LEU A 618 2.93 42.42 7.01
N SER A 619 3.58 43.53 6.68
CA SER A 619 2.87 44.80 6.51
C SER A 619 2.69 45.15 5.03
N LYS A 620 1.79 46.12 4.77
CA LYS A 620 1.42 46.58 3.43
C LYS A 620 2.65 47.09 2.67
N PRO A 621 2.64 47.10 1.31
CA PRO A 621 3.72 47.69 0.53
C PRO A 621 3.96 49.17 0.89
N PRO A 622 5.24 49.61 1.03
CA PRO A 622 6.46 48.79 0.99
C PRO A 622 6.54 47.88 2.22
N VAL A 623 6.91 46.60 2.04
CA VAL A 623 6.89 45.57 3.09
C VAL A 623 7.75 45.99 4.28
N GLU A 624 7.12 46.54 5.33
CA GLU A 624 7.73 46.66 6.66
C GLU A 624 7.38 45.40 7.47
N TYR A 625 8.35 44.78 8.15
CA TYR A 625 8.05 43.64 9.01
C TYR A 625 7.56 44.17 10.37
N ALA A 626 6.38 43.73 10.80
CA ALA A 626 5.91 43.98 12.16
C ALA A 626 6.29 42.79 13.04
N GLU A 627 7.15 43.00 14.03
CA GLU A 627 7.51 41.94 14.98
C GLU A 627 6.42 41.80 16.06
N GLN A 628 6.02 40.56 16.32
CA GLN A 628 5.13 40.21 17.41
C GLN A 628 5.80 39.16 18.29
N ILE A 629 5.89 39.45 19.59
CA ILE A 629 6.38 38.53 20.61
C ILE A 629 5.18 38.09 21.47
N VAL A 630 5.08 36.79 21.72
CA VAL A 630 4.12 36.20 22.66
C VAL A 630 4.87 35.47 23.75
N GLU A 631 4.61 35.83 25.00
CA GLU A 631 5.22 35.19 26.16
C GLU A 631 4.53 33.87 26.52
N GLY A 632 5.30 32.94 27.09
CA GLY A 632 4.79 31.70 27.66
C GLY A 632 4.22 31.88 29.07
N PRO A 633 3.79 30.81 29.75
CA PRO A 633 3.88 29.40 29.33
C PRO A 633 2.62 28.88 28.63
N TRP A 634 1.58 29.70 28.46
CA TRP A 634 0.28 29.25 27.94
C TRP A 634 -0.28 30.22 26.91
N ILE A 635 -0.58 29.69 25.71
CA ILE A 635 -1.31 30.37 24.65
C ILE A 635 -2.70 29.74 24.61
N GLU A 636 -3.70 30.48 25.12
CA GLU A 636 -5.09 30.05 25.04
C GLU A 636 -5.57 30.04 23.58
N GLU A 637 -5.40 31.17 22.90
CA GLU A 637 -5.62 31.34 21.47
C GLU A 637 -4.78 32.51 20.96
N LEU A 638 -4.06 32.28 19.87
CA LEU A 638 -3.38 33.28 19.06
C LEU A 638 -3.96 33.19 17.66
N THR A 639 -4.70 34.23 17.29
CA THR A 639 -5.16 34.42 15.92
C THR A 639 -4.03 35.00 15.09
N GLY A 640 -3.97 34.67 13.79
CA GLY A 640 -2.97 35.27 12.89
C GLY A 640 -3.15 36.79 12.72
N GLN A 641 -2.56 37.36 11.67
CA GLN A 641 -2.43 38.82 11.52
C GLN A 641 -3.75 39.53 11.24
N LYS A 642 -4.74 38.80 10.70
CA LYS A 642 -6.04 39.37 10.32
C LYS A 642 -7.18 38.41 10.63
N VAL A 643 -8.18 38.91 11.34
CA VAL A 643 -9.47 38.24 11.53
C VAL A 643 -10.50 38.88 10.59
N VAL A 644 -11.17 38.06 9.78
CA VAL A 644 -12.29 38.47 8.92
C VAL A 644 -13.59 38.07 9.60
N GLN A 645 -14.43 39.07 9.87
CA GLN A 645 -15.65 38.91 10.66
C GLN A 645 -16.89 38.74 9.77
N GLY A 646 -17.61 37.63 9.97
CA GLY A 646 -18.97 37.42 9.51
C GLY A 646 -19.99 38.08 10.43
N PHE A 647 -21.11 37.42 10.71
CA PHE A 647 -22.10 37.91 11.68
C PHE A 647 -21.75 37.56 13.14
N GLY A 648 -22.22 38.37 14.09
CA GLY A 648 -22.01 38.20 15.53
C GLY A 648 -20.77 38.90 16.10
N HIS A 649 -20.39 38.54 17.34
CA HIS A 649 -19.24 39.11 18.04
C HIS A 649 -18.01 38.18 17.96
N PRO A 650 -16.83 38.64 17.49
CA PRO A 650 -15.62 37.82 17.47
C PRO A 650 -15.06 37.58 18.88
N ALA A 651 -14.79 36.32 19.20
CA ALA A 651 -13.99 35.90 20.37
C ALA A 651 -12.92 34.84 20.02
N GLY A 652 -12.57 34.72 18.73
CA GLY A 652 -11.72 33.65 18.20
C GLY A 652 -12.46 32.69 17.28
N SER A 653 -11.89 31.49 17.09
CA SER A 653 -12.56 30.39 16.40
C SER A 653 -13.72 29.83 17.25
N LEU A 654 -14.57 29.00 16.64
CA LEU A 654 -15.65 28.32 17.35
C LEU A 654 -15.14 27.39 18.46
N ARG A 655 -13.89 26.94 18.38
CA ARG A 655 -13.23 26.02 19.33
C ARG A 655 -14.13 24.83 19.64
N LEU A 656 -14.61 24.17 18.56
CA LEU A 656 -15.51 23.04 18.71
C LEU A 656 -14.83 21.92 19.50
N LYS A 657 -15.64 21.10 20.17
CA LYS A 657 -15.13 19.96 20.92
C LYS A 657 -14.39 19.02 19.98
N ILE A 658 -13.15 18.68 20.33
CA ILE A 658 -12.35 17.71 19.61
C ILE A 658 -12.45 16.36 20.34
N GLU A 659 -12.69 15.29 19.60
CA GLU A 659 -12.68 13.92 20.12
C GLU A 659 -11.66 13.07 19.37
N GLU A 660 -10.97 12.18 20.09
CA GLU A 660 -10.09 11.17 19.50
C GLU A 660 -10.90 10.18 18.67
N THR A 661 -10.35 9.76 17.54
CA THR A 661 -10.95 8.69 16.72
C THR A 661 -10.96 7.39 17.53
N PRO A 662 -12.14 6.78 17.77
CA PRO A 662 -12.21 5.47 18.41
C PRO A 662 -11.49 4.41 17.57
N ASP A 663 -10.71 3.57 18.21
CA ASP A 663 -10.08 2.41 17.58
C ASP A 663 -10.35 1.16 18.41
N PRO A 664 -11.48 0.46 18.17
CA PRO A 664 -11.77 -0.79 18.84
C PRO A 664 -10.65 -1.81 18.59
N GLU A 665 -10.21 -2.50 19.65
CA GLU A 665 -9.16 -3.51 19.57
C GLU A 665 -9.54 -4.61 18.57
N LEU A 666 -8.62 -4.90 17.65
CA LEU A 666 -8.80 -5.96 16.67
C LEU A 666 -8.75 -7.33 17.37
N PRO A 667 -9.73 -8.23 17.12
CA PRO A 667 -9.58 -9.62 17.51
C PRO A 667 -8.40 -10.26 16.77
N PRO A 668 -7.84 -11.37 17.29
CA PRO A 668 -6.82 -12.14 16.59
C PRO A 668 -7.20 -12.44 15.14
N THR A 669 -6.25 -12.35 14.20
CA THR A 669 -6.51 -12.50 12.75
C THR A 669 -7.18 -13.81 12.35
N LYS A 670 -7.02 -14.88 13.15
CA LYS A 670 -7.73 -16.16 12.97
C LYS A 670 -9.26 -16.07 13.13
N GLU A 671 -9.75 -15.04 13.83
CA GLU A 671 -11.17 -14.77 14.06
C GLU A 671 -11.77 -13.89 12.96
N TRP A 672 -10.94 -13.31 12.09
CA TRP A 672 -11.43 -12.50 10.98
C TRP A 672 -12.10 -13.42 9.94
N VAL A 673 -13.21 -12.95 9.40
CA VAL A 673 -14.03 -13.72 8.46
C VAL A 673 -13.69 -13.33 7.03
N ASN A 674 -13.13 -14.29 6.29
CA ASN A 674 -12.96 -14.19 4.84
C ASN A 674 -14.34 -14.21 4.17
N LEU A 675 -14.67 -13.17 3.37
CA LEU A 675 -15.93 -13.13 2.63
C LEU A 675 -16.16 -14.36 1.72
N LEU A 676 -15.08 -14.97 1.21
CA LEU A 676 -15.17 -16.17 0.37
C LEU A 676 -15.78 -17.39 1.09
N ARG A 677 -15.80 -17.44 2.42
CA ARG A 677 -16.51 -18.50 3.17
C ARG A 677 -18.01 -18.50 2.89
N TYR A 678 -18.54 -17.34 2.47
CA TYR A 678 -19.94 -17.14 2.12
C TYR A 678 -20.22 -17.26 0.62
N ALA A 679 -19.27 -17.76 -0.19
CA ALA A 679 -19.46 -17.94 -1.63
C ALA A 679 -20.70 -18.80 -1.97
N HIS A 680 -21.08 -19.73 -1.09
CA HIS A 680 -22.29 -20.55 -1.23
C HIS A 680 -23.61 -19.76 -1.14
N ARG A 681 -23.58 -18.51 -0.66
CA ARG A 681 -24.72 -17.58 -0.61
C ARG A 681 -24.82 -16.69 -1.85
N VAL A 682 -23.80 -16.71 -2.72
CA VAL A 682 -23.78 -15.91 -3.95
C VAL A 682 -24.79 -16.48 -4.94
N VAL A 683 -25.72 -15.63 -5.39
CA VAL A 683 -26.71 -15.96 -6.42
C VAL A 683 -26.57 -14.95 -7.54
N ASP A 684 -26.50 -15.42 -8.79
CA ASP A 684 -26.28 -14.58 -9.98
C ASP A 684 -25.07 -13.65 -9.84
N ASP A 685 -23.99 -14.14 -9.23
CA ASP A 685 -22.76 -13.38 -8.92
C ASP A 685 -22.98 -12.20 -7.95
N ASN A 686 -24.11 -12.09 -7.26
CA ASN A 686 -24.36 -11.04 -6.28
C ASN A 686 -23.68 -11.32 -4.93
N TRP A 687 -22.53 -10.70 -4.69
CA TRP A 687 -21.77 -10.82 -3.45
C TRP A 687 -22.33 -10.01 -2.27
N SER A 688 -23.28 -9.10 -2.53
CA SER A 688 -24.02 -8.42 -1.45
C SER A 688 -24.71 -9.41 -0.51
N LEU A 689 -25.20 -10.54 -1.03
CA LEU A 689 -25.84 -11.59 -0.22
C LEU A 689 -24.86 -12.33 0.68
N ALA A 690 -23.62 -12.53 0.20
CA ALA A 690 -22.56 -13.14 0.98
C ALA A 690 -22.12 -12.22 2.13
N LEU A 691 -21.98 -10.91 1.87
CA LEU A 691 -21.64 -9.94 2.90
C LEU A 691 -22.76 -9.82 3.93
N GLN A 692 -24.02 -9.75 3.49
CA GLN A 692 -25.17 -9.73 4.42
C GLN A 692 -25.19 -10.97 5.32
N ALA A 693 -24.98 -12.17 4.75
CA ALA A 693 -24.94 -13.40 5.54
C ALA A 693 -23.80 -13.42 6.56
N ALA A 694 -22.62 -12.87 6.23
CA ALA A 694 -21.52 -12.76 7.18
C ALA A 694 -21.87 -11.83 8.36
N VAL A 695 -22.55 -10.72 8.09
CA VAL A 695 -23.07 -9.81 9.14
C VAL A 695 -24.10 -10.52 10.01
N ASP A 696 -25.09 -11.16 9.38
CA ASP A 696 -26.20 -11.82 10.08
C ASP A 696 -25.73 -13.02 10.94
N ASP A 697 -24.66 -13.70 10.52
CA ASP A 697 -24.03 -14.80 11.27
C ASP A 697 -23.15 -14.31 12.44
N GLY A 698 -23.04 -12.99 12.65
CA GLY A 698 -22.35 -12.39 13.79
C GLY A 698 -20.85 -12.19 13.62
N ALA A 699 -20.36 -12.00 12.38
CA ALA A 699 -18.96 -11.68 12.17
C ALA A 699 -18.58 -10.34 12.83
N ARG A 700 -17.52 -10.33 13.65
CA ARG A 700 -16.96 -9.09 14.24
C ARG A 700 -16.07 -8.35 13.26
N VAL A 701 -15.26 -9.07 12.49
CA VAL A 701 -14.39 -8.52 11.44
C VAL A 701 -14.62 -9.30 10.16
N VAL A 702 -14.97 -8.60 9.09
CA VAL A 702 -15.04 -9.16 7.73
C VAL A 702 -13.96 -8.52 6.88
N TYR A 703 -13.25 -9.32 6.08
CA TYR A 703 -12.31 -8.79 5.09
C TYR A 703 -12.61 -9.28 3.69
N LEU A 704 -12.27 -8.43 2.73
CA LEU A 704 -12.36 -8.67 1.30
C LEU A 704 -10.95 -9.01 0.80
N PRO A 705 -10.65 -10.26 0.43
CA PRO A 705 -9.30 -10.62 -0.01
C PRO A 705 -8.84 -9.77 -1.20
N ALA A 706 -7.62 -9.22 -1.13
CA ALA A 706 -7.12 -8.17 -2.03
C ALA A 706 -7.12 -8.55 -3.52
N ASN A 707 -7.00 -9.84 -3.83
CA ASN A 707 -6.89 -10.35 -5.20
C ASN A 707 -8.24 -10.78 -5.80
N GLU A 708 -9.34 -10.61 -5.07
CA GLU A 708 -10.67 -11.00 -5.54
C GLU A 708 -11.42 -9.85 -6.20
N ARG A 709 -12.53 -10.16 -6.87
CA ARG A 709 -13.47 -9.18 -7.43
C ARG A 709 -14.89 -9.60 -7.08
N PHE A 710 -15.70 -8.62 -6.68
CA PHE A 710 -17.04 -8.85 -6.17
C PHE A 710 -18.05 -7.97 -6.92
N GLN A 711 -19.17 -8.54 -7.36
CA GLN A 711 -20.27 -7.78 -7.94
C GLN A 711 -21.34 -7.50 -6.89
N TRP A 712 -21.80 -6.25 -6.82
CA TRP A 712 -22.74 -5.80 -5.80
C TRP A 712 -24.06 -5.41 -6.46
N LYS A 713 -25.13 -6.16 -6.15
CA LYS A 713 -26.44 -5.99 -6.83
C LYS A 713 -27.60 -5.69 -5.90
N THR A 714 -27.43 -5.87 -4.59
CA THR A 714 -28.43 -5.46 -3.59
C THR A 714 -27.79 -4.66 -2.45
N PRO A 715 -28.55 -3.82 -1.72
CA PRO A 715 -28.04 -3.14 -0.55
C PRO A 715 -27.62 -4.12 0.55
N VAL A 716 -26.67 -3.71 1.39
CA VAL A 716 -26.19 -4.48 2.55
C VAL A 716 -26.39 -3.65 3.81
N LYS A 717 -27.08 -4.23 4.79
CA LYS A 717 -27.29 -3.64 6.11
C LYS A 717 -26.20 -4.10 7.07
N LEU A 718 -25.63 -3.13 7.78
CA LEU A 718 -24.51 -3.32 8.69
C LEU A 718 -24.98 -3.00 10.11
N HIS A 719 -24.78 -3.95 11.02
CA HIS A 719 -25.18 -3.85 12.43
C HIS A 719 -24.26 -4.70 13.31
N ALA A 720 -24.38 -4.54 14.62
CA ALA A 720 -23.62 -5.30 15.61
C ALA A 720 -23.85 -6.82 15.46
N PRO A 721 -22.85 -7.66 15.75
CA PRO A 721 -21.58 -7.34 16.40
C PRO A 721 -20.45 -6.93 15.43
N LEU A 722 -20.75 -6.59 14.17
CA LEU A 722 -19.73 -6.17 13.21
C LEU A 722 -19.02 -4.89 13.67
N GLU A 723 -17.74 -5.00 13.96
CA GLU A 723 -16.88 -3.90 14.42
C GLU A 723 -15.98 -3.37 13.30
N ARG A 724 -15.63 -4.20 12.30
CA ARG A 724 -14.73 -3.77 11.22
C ARG A 724 -14.97 -4.46 9.88
N ILE A 725 -14.90 -3.67 8.81
CA ILE A 725 -14.72 -4.18 7.44
C ILE A 725 -13.34 -3.75 6.94
N VAL A 726 -12.50 -4.73 6.60
CA VAL A 726 -11.15 -4.50 6.05
C VAL A 726 -11.19 -4.72 4.54
N GLY A 727 -11.04 -3.63 3.80
CA GLY A 727 -11.17 -3.63 2.35
C GLY A 727 -9.89 -3.96 1.61
N PHE A 728 -8.69 -3.87 2.21
CA PHE A 728 -7.41 -4.03 1.50
C PHE A 728 -7.34 -3.26 0.16
N GLY A 729 -7.98 -2.09 0.09
CA GLY A 729 -8.03 -1.23 -1.09
C GLY A 729 -9.13 -1.56 -2.11
N HIS A 730 -10.10 -2.41 -1.77
CA HIS A 730 -11.27 -2.68 -2.62
C HIS A 730 -12.13 -1.43 -2.86
N GLU A 731 -12.70 -1.35 -4.06
CA GLU A 731 -13.78 -0.42 -4.42
C GLU A 731 -15.08 -1.20 -4.60
N ILE A 732 -16.07 -0.92 -3.75
CA ILE A 732 -17.40 -1.54 -3.79
C ILE A 732 -18.37 -0.62 -4.53
N GLY A 733 -18.64 -0.96 -5.78
CA GLY A 733 -19.57 -0.25 -6.65
C GLY A 733 -20.79 -1.06 -7.04
N TRP A 734 -21.89 -0.37 -7.34
CA TRP A 734 -23.06 -1.02 -7.94
C TRP A 734 -22.68 -1.67 -9.26
N HIS A 735 -23.18 -2.90 -9.49
CA HIS A 735 -23.15 -3.48 -10.82
C HIS A 735 -23.87 -2.54 -11.80
N PRO A 736 -23.37 -2.35 -13.05
CA PRO A 736 -23.94 -1.40 -14.01
C PRO A 736 -25.44 -1.56 -14.30
N ASN A 737 -25.96 -2.79 -14.22
CA ASN A 737 -27.39 -3.07 -14.38
C ASN A 737 -28.28 -2.57 -13.22
N VAL A 738 -27.70 -2.30 -12.04
CA VAL A 738 -28.42 -1.75 -10.89
C VAL A 738 -28.35 -0.24 -10.92
N TRP A 739 -27.12 0.28 -11.04
CA TRP A 739 -26.90 1.70 -11.21
C TRP A 739 -25.64 1.90 -12.05
N SER A 740 -25.75 2.78 -13.03
CA SER A 740 -24.61 3.27 -13.80
C SER A 740 -24.71 4.77 -13.89
N ARG A 741 -23.56 5.43 -13.92
CA ARG A 741 -23.48 6.87 -14.13
C ARG A 741 -23.58 7.17 -15.62
N SER A 742 -24.47 8.07 -16.00
CA SER A 742 -24.47 8.71 -17.32
C SER A 742 -24.27 10.22 -17.18
N GLY A 743 -23.27 10.76 -17.87
CA GLY A 743 -22.98 12.20 -17.88
C GLY A 743 -22.33 12.77 -16.61
N ASP A 744 -22.26 14.10 -16.58
CA ASP A 744 -21.77 14.87 -15.44
C ASP A 744 -22.75 14.76 -14.27
N TYR A 745 -22.22 14.52 -13.08
CA TYR A 745 -23.00 14.32 -11.86
C TYR A 745 -22.86 15.56 -10.99
N GLU A 746 -23.96 16.28 -10.82
CA GLU A 746 -24.08 17.34 -9.82
C GLU A 746 -24.53 16.75 -8.49
N GLN A 747 -23.80 17.05 -7.42
CA GLN A 747 -24.07 16.58 -6.05
C GLN A 747 -25.48 16.91 -5.56
N THR A 748 -26.02 18.03 -6.02
CA THR A 748 -27.36 18.51 -5.67
C THR A 748 -28.49 17.73 -6.35
N ASN A 749 -28.18 16.92 -7.37
CA ASN A 749 -29.18 16.13 -8.10
C ASN A 749 -29.49 14.82 -7.35
N ALA A 750 -30.36 14.92 -6.35
CA ALA A 750 -30.78 13.77 -5.55
C ALA A 750 -31.45 12.65 -6.37
N GLN A 751 -32.10 12.97 -7.49
CA GLN A 751 -32.74 11.99 -8.38
C GLN A 751 -31.73 11.16 -9.18
N ALA A 752 -30.56 11.75 -9.49
CA ALA A 752 -29.47 11.06 -10.18
C ALA A 752 -28.49 10.37 -9.22
N ALA A 753 -28.64 10.57 -7.90
CA ALA A 753 -27.75 9.98 -6.90
C ALA A 753 -27.85 8.44 -6.90
N PRO A 754 -26.73 7.73 -6.70
CA PRO A 754 -26.77 6.28 -6.52
C PRO A 754 -27.61 5.92 -5.29
N PRO A 755 -28.40 4.83 -5.31
CA PRO A 755 -29.05 4.35 -4.09
C PRO A 755 -28.00 3.90 -3.05
N PRO A 756 -28.30 3.93 -1.74
CA PRO A 756 -27.40 3.43 -0.71
C PRO A 756 -27.02 1.97 -0.94
N LEU A 757 -25.72 1.69 -1.02
CA LEU A 757 -25.19 0.33 -1.17
C LEU A 757 -24.89 -0.28 0.19
N LEU A 758 -24.14 0.44 1.03
CA LEU A 758 -23.85 0.05 2.41
C LEU A 758 -24.69 0.94 3.33
N ILE A 759 -25.47 0.32 4.21
CA ILE A 759 -26.39 1.01 5.12
C ILE A 759 -26.02 0.61 6.55
N TYR A 760 -25.49 1.55 7.34
CA TYR A 760 -25.23 1.32 8.75
C TYR A 760 -26.47 1.68 9.56
N ASP A 761 -27.22 0.68 10.04
CA ASP A 761 -28.52 0.83 10.71
C ASP A 761 -28.55 0.26 12.14
N GLU A 762 -27.38 0.16 12.79
CA GLU A 762 -27.26 -0.25 14.20
C GLU A 762 -28.11 0.65 15.11
N GLN A 763 -28.86 0.09 16.05
CA GLN A 763 -29.75 0.87 16.93
C GLN A 763 -29.07 1.29 18.25
N GLN A 764 -27.98 0.62 18.63
CA GLN A 764 -27.23 0.86 19.87
C GLN A 764 -26.14 1.91 19.67
N ALA A 765 -26.33 3.10 20.26
CA ALA A 765 -25.39 4.22 20.15
C ALA A 765 -23.95 3.93 20.64
N GLY A 766 -23.77 2.93 21.52
CA GLY A 766 -22.46 2.56 22.07
C GLY A 766 -21.58 1.72 21.13
N HIS A 767 -22.12 1.25 20.01
CA HIS A 767 -21.38 0.45 19.04
C HIS A 767 -20.46 1.31 18.16
N THR A 768 -19.37 0.73 17.67
CA THR A 768 -18.47 1.38 16.72
C THR A 768 -18.20 0.45 15.54
N LEU A 769 -18.42 0.96 14.32
CA LEU A 769 -18.05 0.28 13.08
C LEU A 769 -16.92 1.04 12.39
N VAL A 770 -15.84 0.32 12.06
CA VAL A 770 -14.68 0.85 11.35
C VAL A 770 -14.64 0.31 9.92
N PHE A 771 -14.52 1.20 8.94
CA PHE A 771 -14.13 0.84 7.57
C PHE A 771 -12.65 1.14 7.42
N ASP A 772 -11.86 0.14 7.08
CA ASP A 772 -10.41 0.27 6.90
C ASP A 772 -10.04 -0.07 5.46
N ARG A 773 -9.47 0.91 4.76
CA ARG A 773 -9.03 0.77 3.35
C ARG A 773 -10.12 0.27 2.42
N LEU A 774 -11.31 0.88 2.48
CA LEU A 774 -12.46 0.51 1.66
C LEU A 774 -13.05 1.73 0.94
N GLU A 775 -13.19 1.66 -0.38
CA GLU A 775 -14.01 2.60 -1.15
C GLU A 775 -15.39 2.03 -1.41
N CYS A 776 -16.41 2.87 -1.41
CA CYS A 776 -17.77 2.44 -1.69
C CYS A 776 -18.58 3.50 -2.45
N GLN A 777 -19.48 3.08 -3.33
CA GLN A 777 -20.27 4.00 -4.16
C GLN A 777 -21.23 4.87 -3.34
N HIS A 778 -21.90 4.32 -2.33
CA HIS A 778 -22.76 5.07 -1.44
C HIS A 778 -22.84 4.39 -0.08
N LEU A 779 -22.37 5.10 0.96
CA LEU A 779 -22.53 4.74 2.36
C LEU A 779 -23.59 5.62 3.00
N GLN A 780 -24.65 5.00 3.53
CA GLN A 780 -25.66 5.68 4.31
C GLN A 780 -25.48 5.37 5.79
N HIS A 781 -25.33 6.41 6.60
CA HIS A 781 -25.28 6.33 8.05
C HIS A 781 -26.68 6.59 8.61
N ALA A 782 -27.40 5.51 8.93
CA ALA A 782 -28.77 5.50 9.44
C ALA A 782 -28.82 5.01 10.90
N SER A 783 -27.81 5.37 11.70
CA SER A 783 -27.55 4.83 13.02
C SER A 783 -27.17 5.93 14.02
N PRO A 784 -27.56 5.82 15.31
CA PRO A 784 -26.99 6.61 16.40
C PRO A 784 -25.60 6.14 16.85
N ALA A 785 -25.09 5.01 16.33
CA ALA A 785 -23.79 4.46 16.69
C ALA A 785 -22.63 5.21 16.03
N THR A 786 -21.40 4.88 16.41
CA THR A 786 -20.22 5.53 15.87
C THR A 786 -19.74 4.86 14.59
N LEU A 787 -19.45 5.65 13.57
CA LEU A 787 -18.82 5.20 12.33
C LEU A 787 -17.43 5.82 12.21
N VAL A 788 -16.44 4.99 11.89
CA VAL A 788 -15.06 5.41 11.61
C VAL A 788 -14.70 5.04 10.17
N LEU A 789 -14.27 6.03 9.39
CA LEU A 789 -13.74 5.85 8.04
C LEU A 789 -12.24 6.07 8.07
N ARG A 790 -11.47 4.98 8.03
CA ARG A 790 -10.00 5.00 8.06
C ARG A 790 -9.45 4.70 6.67
N SER A 791 -8.88 5.71 6.02
CA SER A 791 -8.44 5.64 4.62
C SER A 791 -9.49 5.00 3.69
N SER A 792 -10.76 5.33 3.96
CA SER A 792 -11.95 4.73 3.37
C SER A 792 -12.84 5.85 2.85
N SER A 793 -13.00 5.92 1.52
CA SER A 793 -13.65 7.05 0.86
C SER A 793 -14.96 6.62 0.20
N PRO A 794 -16.12 7.05 0.72
CA PRO A 794 -17.36 6.91 -0.01
C PRO A 794 -17.39 7.89 -1.19
N ARG A 795 -17.88 7.46 -2.35
CA ARG A 795 -18.19 8.37 -3.46
C ARG A 795 -19.34 9.30 -3.07
N ARG A 796 -20.33 8.79 -2.32
CA ARG A 796 -21.41 9.53 -1.65
C ARG A 796 -21.56 9.07 -0.20
N TYR A 797 -21.62 10.01 0.73
CA TYR A 797 -22.02 9.77 2.12
C TYR A 797 -23.34 10.47 2.38
N SER A 798 -24.29 9.80 3.03
CA SER A 798 -25.54 10.42 3.46
C SER A 798 -25.99 9.98 4.85
N THR A 799 -26.74 10.84 5.54
CA THR A 799 -27.46 10.50 6.77
C THR A 799 -28.95 10.25 6.47
N ALA A 800 -29.61 9.35 7.20
CA ALA A 800 -31.06 9.08 7.03
C ALA A 800 -31.94 9.71 8.13
N THR A 801 -33.22 9.93 7.83
CA THR A 801 -34.25 10.65 8.61
C THR A 801 -34.73 9.99 9.92
N GLY A 802 -34.11 8.91 10.40
CA GLY A 802 -34.54 8.23 11.62
C GLY A 802 -33.37 7.56 12.33
N GLY A 803 -32.97 8.09 13.50
CA GLY A 803 -31.82 7.62 14.26
C GLY A 803 -30.84 8.77 14.52
N SER A 804 -30.71 9.16 15.79
CA SER A 804 -30.05 10.39 16.24
C SER A 804 -28.54 10.45 15.93
N GLY A 805 -28.18 11.11 14.82
CA GLY A 805 -26.90 11.82 14.65
C GLY A 805 -25.64 11.14 15.19
N GLY A 806 -25.46 9.84 14.90
CA GLY A 806 -24.32 9.04 15.37
C GLY A 806 -22.99 9.70 15.04
N LYS A 807 -21.94 9.43 15.81
CA LYS A 807 -20.65 10.10 15.59
C LYS A 807 -20.02 9.61 14.29
N LEU A 808 -19.48 10.53 13.49
CA LEU A 808 -18.62 10.20 12.35
C LEU A 808 -17.18 10.65 12.65
N PHE A 809 -16.25 9.72 12.56
CA PHE A 809 -14.81 10.01 12.50
C PHE A 809 -14.30 9.61 11.12
N ALA A 810 -13.58 10.51 10.45
CA ALA A 810 -13.00 10.22 9.14
C ALA A 810 -11.52 10.64 9.12
N GLU A 811 -10.66 9.75 8.64
CA GLU A 811 -9.21 9.93 8.62
C GLU A 811 -8.69 9.56 7.25
N ASP A 812 -7.95 10.49 6.64
CA ASP A 812 -7.38 10.31 5.30
C ASP A 812 -8.47 9.96 4.26
N VAL A 813 -9.42 10.88 4.04
CA VAL A 813 -10.60 10.63 3.20
C VAL A 813 -10.74 11.60 2.04
N GLY A 814 -11.13 11.06 0.88
CA GLY A 814 -11.50 11.80 -0.31
C GLY A 814 -13.02 11.78 -0.55
N GLY A 815 -13.42 12.06 -1.79
CA GLY A 815 -14.82 12.10 -2.20
C GLY A 815 -15.47 13.46 -1.94
N ALA A 816 -16.46 13.81 -2.75
CA ALA A 816 -16.96 15.18 -2.86
C ALA A 816 -18.48 15.25 -2.93
N ASP A 817 -19.17 14.30 -2.30
CA ASP A 817 -20.64 14.22 -2.25
C ASP A 817 -21.06 13.81 -0.84
N TRP A 818 -20.80 14.70 0.12
CA TRP A 818 -21.04 14.48 1.55
C TRP A 818 -22.32 15.21 1.99
N HIS A 819 -23.33 14.44 2.36
CA HIS A 819 -24.62 14.95 2.79
C HIS A 819 -24.89 14.64 4.26
N PHE A 820 -24.81 15.67 5.10
CA PHE A 820 -25.29 15.64 6.47
C PHE A 820 -26.68 16.25 6.49
N ASP A 821 -27.65 15.49 5.99
CA ASP A 821 -29.04 15.92 5.85
C ASP A 821 -29.75 16.11 7.19
N HIS A 822 -29.16 15.57 8.27
CA HIS A 822 -29.61 15.68 9.66
C HIS A 822 -28.46 16.03 10.60
N PRO A 823 -28.75 16.56 11.82
CA PRO A 823 -27.73 16.84 12.82
C PRO A 823 -26.87 15.61 13.13
N GLN A 824 -25.55 15.79 13.02
CA GLN A 824 -24.53 14.77 13.28
C GLN A 824 -23.30 15.44 13.91
N SER A 825 -22.55 14.73 14.75
CA SER A 825 -21.21 15.17 15.19
C SER A 825 -20.13 14.51 14.33
N VAL A 826 -19.27 15.32 13.73
CA VAL A 826 -18.32 14.89 12.69
C VAL A 826 -16.93 15.40 13.01
N TRP A 827 -15.94 14.50 13.02
CA TRP A 827 -14.53 14.83 13.15
C TRP A 827 -13.76 14.29 11.94
N VAL A 828 -13.05 15.15 11.24
CA VAL A 828 -12.26 14.78 10.06
C VAL A 828 -10.81 15.18 10.23
N ARG A 829 -9.89 14.28 9.88
CA ARG A 829 -8.44 14.51 9.84
C ARG A 829 -7.94 14.21 8.44
N GLN A 830 -7.42 15.22 7.76
CA GLN A 830 -7.16 15.16 6.32
C GLN A 830 -8.46 14.87 5.55
N TRP A 831 -9.02 15.92 4.93
CA TRP A 831 -10.19 15.80 4.07
C TRP A 831 -9.89 16.34 2.67
N ASN A 832 -10.12 15.52 1.65
CA ASN A 832 -9.87 15.88 0.26
C ASN A 832 -11.13 15.89 -0.64
N PRO A 833 -12.09 16.82 -0.46
CA PRO A 833 -13.27 16.90 -1.32
C PRO A 833 -13.00 17.64 -2.64
N GLU A 834 -12.92 16.91 -3.75
CA GLU A 834 -12.63 17.43 -5.09
C GLU A 834 -13.73 17.09 -6.11
N SER A 835 -14.23 18.08 -6.87
CA SER A 835 -15.22 17.84 -7.92
C SER A 835 -15.28 18.90 -9.02
N HIS A 836 -15.37 18.45 -10.28
CA HIS A 836 -15.68 19.24 -11.48
C HIS A 836 -17.20 19.46 -11.66
N ALA A 837 -17.88 19.91 -10.61
CA ALA A 837 -19.33 20.11 -10.61
C ALA A 837 -19.70 21.43 -9.93
N ALA A 838 -20.99 21.77 -9.88
CA ALA A 838 -21.44 22.99 -9.21
C ALA A 838 -21.17 22.97 -7.68
N GLY A 839 -21.26 21.81 -7.05
CA GLY A 839 -21.27 21.65 -5.59
C GLY A 839 -22.68 21.84 -4.98
N PRO A 840 -22.79 21.87 -3.64
CA PRO A 840 -21.69 21.83 -2.69
C PRO A 840 -21.07 20.42 -2.60
N CYS A 841 -19.76 20.34 -2.39
CA CYS A 841 -19.11 19.05 -2.10
C CYS A 841 -19.50 18.50 -0.72
N ILE A 842 -19.78 19.41 0.22
CA ILE A 842 -20.22 19.12 1.57
C ILE A 842 -21.49 19.94 1.85
N HIS A 843 -22.60 19.25 2.07
CA HIS A 843 -23.86 19.85 2.49
C HIS A 843 -24.09 19.52 3.97
N SER A 844 -23.96 20.53 4.82
CA SER A 844 -24.14 20.40 6.27
C SER A 844 -25.43 21.06 6.73
N ARG A 845 -26.49 20.26 6.97
CA ARG A 845 -27.77 20.73 7.51
C ARG A 845 -27.88 20.41 9.00
N GLY A 846 -27.46 21.35 9.83
CA GLY A 846 -27.49 21.23 11.30
C GLY A 846 -26.38 20.36 11.92
N ALA A 847 -25.42 19.87 11.13
CA ALA A 847 -24.29 19.10 11.64
C ALA A 847 -23.27 19.99 12.39
N THR A 848 -22.54 19.37 13.32
CA THR A 848 -21.38 19.95 13.99
C THR A 848 -20.12 19.28 13.43
N ILE A 849 -19.36 20.02 12.62
CA ILE A 849 -18.20 19.51 11.88
C ILE A 849 -16.93 20.18 12.39
N TRP A 850 -15.99 19.36 12.87
CA TRP A 850 -14.62 19.78 13.13
C TRP A 850 -13.67 19.09 12.15
N SER A 851 -12.86 19.85 11.43
CA SER A 851 -11.91 19.36 10.44
C SER A 851 -10.51 19.92 10.66
N LEU A 852 -9.52 19.04 10.82
CA LEU A 852 -8.11 19.37 10.85
C LEU A 852 -7.46 18.90 9.55
N GLY A 853 -6.95 19.86 8.77
CA GLY A 853 -6.37 19.58 7.46
C GLY A 853 -7.43 19.30 6.41
N PHE A 854 -7.44 20.14 5.39
CA PHE A 854 -8.42 20.08 4.30
C PHE A 854 -7.71 20.46 3.00
N LYS A 855 -8.04 19.79 1.90
CA LYS A 855 -7.54 20.16 0.58
C LYS A 855 -8.64 19.99 -0.46
N THR A 856 -8.72 20.91 -1.40
CA THR A 856 -9.73 20.82 -2.46
C THR A 856 -9.22 21.42 -3.76
N GLU A 857 -9.80 20.97 -4.87
CA GLU A 857 -9.55 21.44 -6.23
C GLU A 857 -10.85 21.75 -6.97
N TYR A 858 -10.72 22.40 -8.13
CA TYR A 858 -11.78 22.62 -9.13
C TYR A 858 -12.81 23.68 -8.74
N GLU A 859 -13.75 23.94 -9.64
CA GLU A 859 -14.69 25.05 -9.62
C GLU A 859 -15.91 24.87 -8.71
N SER A 860 -16.07 23.73 -8.05
CA SER A 860 -17.21 23.45 -7.17
C SER A 860 -17.26 24.36 -5.93
N GLN A 861 -18.47 24.69 -5.49
CA GLN A 861 -18.70 25.14 -4.11
C GLN A 861 -18.31 24.02 -3.16
N LYS A 862 -17.56 24.32 -2.10
CA LYS A 862 -16.97 23.29 -1.23
C LYS A 862 -17.87 22.93 -0.07
N LEU A 863 -18.44 23.93 0.58
CA LEU A 863 -19.30 23.77 1.74
C LEU A 863 -20.53 24.66 1.61
N LEU A 864 -21.69 24.08 1.93
CA LEU A 864 -22.89 24.79 2.34
C LEU A 864 -23.25 24.35 3.76
N ALA A 865 -23.12 25.26 4.72
CA ALA A 865 -23.57 25.09 6.09
C ALA A 865 -24.92 25.79 6.29
N GLU A 866 -25.94 25.06 6.70
CA GLU A 866 -27.28 25.59 6.91
C GLU A 866 -28.00 24.97 8.14
N ALA A 867 -29.15 25.53 8.48
CA ALA A 867 -30.04 25.02 9.54
C ALA A 867 -29.36 24.88 10.92
N GLY A 868 -28.61 25.91 11.34
CA GLY A 868 -27.95 25.94 12.65
C GLY A 868 -26.69 25.07 12.73
N ALA A 869 -26.10 24.71 11.59
CA ALA A 869 -24.83 23.99 11.54
C ALA A 869 -23.71 24.75 12.27
N LYS A 870 -22.72 24.01 12.77
CA LYS A 870 -21.51 24.56 13.36
C LYS A 870 -20.31 23.92 12.71
N THR A 871 -19.53 24.68 11.95
CA THR A 871 -18.40 24.11 11.20
C THR A 871 -17.10 24.84 11.50
N GLU A 872 -16.05 24.08 11.75
CA GLU A 872 -14.69 24.57 11.93
C GLU A 872 -13.74 23.79 11.00
N ILE A 873 -13.09 24.49 10.07
CA ILE A 873 -12.09 23.91 9.14
C ILE A 873 -10.75 24.60 9.38
N LEU A 874 -9.77 23.84 9.87
CA LEU A 874 -8.51 24.36 10.38
C LEU A 874 -7.33 23.87 9.54
N GLY A 875 -6.68 24.80 8.83
CA GLY A 875 -5.52 24.51 7.98
C GLY A 875 -5.90 23.89 6.63
N ALA A 876 -6.68 24.62 5.83
CA ALA A 876 -7.12 24.17 4.51
C ALA A 876 -6.27 24.72 3.36
N PHE A 877 -6.09 23.91 2.31
CA PHE A 877 -5.55 24.32 1.02
C PHE A 877 -6.63 24.32 -0.05
N ILE A 878 -6.72 25.42 -0.79
CA ILE A 878 -7.73 25.59 -1.84
C ILE A 878 -7.02 25.81 -3.17
N TYR A 879 -7.30 24.94 -4.14
CA TYR A 879 -6.70 24.96 -5.47
C TYR A 879 -7.76 25.18 -6.57
N PRO A 880 -8.23 26.41 -6.77
CA PRO A 880 -9.18 26.69 -7.83
C PRO A 880 -8.53 26.47 -9.21
N ILE A 881 -9.16 25.62 -10.02
CA ILE A 881 -8.81 25.37 -11.41
C ILE A 881 -10.11 25.15 -12.21
N GLY A 882 -10.08 25.41 -13.52
CA GLY A 882 -11.29 25.35 -14.36
C GLY A 882 -12.04 26.68 -14.47
N LYS A 883 -13.23 26.66 -15.08
CA LYS A 883 -14.05 27.87 -15.31
C LYS A 883 -15.01 28.10 -14.15
N ILE A 884 -14.69 29.07 -13.31
CA ILE A 884 -15.47 29.39 -12.10
C ILE A 884 -16.48 30.50 -12.41
N PRO A 885 -17.79 30.28 -12.20
CA PRO A 885 -18.80 31.35 -12.30
C PRO A 885 -18.53 32.47 -11.28
N GLU A 886 -18.79 33.72 -11.69
CA GLU A 886 -18.45 34.92 -10.90
C GLU A 886 -19.06 34.92 -9.50
N GLU A 887 -20.31 34.44 -9.36
CA GLU A 887 -21.05 34.44 -8.10
C GLU A 887 -20.87 33.17 -7.27
N ARG A 888 -20.07 32.19 -7.72
CA ARG A 888 -19.93 30.91 -7.01
C ARG A 888 -18.99 31.06 -5.81
N PRO A 889 -19.48 30.91 -4.56
CA PRO A 889 -18.63 30.97 -3.39
C PRO A 889 -17.78 29.70 -3.22
N VAL A 890 -16.67 29.81 -2.51
CA VAL A 890 -15.96 28.63 -2.00
C VAL A 890 -16.76 28.02 -0.83
N PHE A 891 -17.14 28.86 0.13
CA PHE A 891 -17.92 28.48 1.31
C PHE A 891 -19.19 29.31 1.42
N GLU A 892 -20.28 28.68 1.83
CA GLU A 892 -21.53 29.36 2.13
C GLU A 892 -22.05 28.95 3.51
N ASN A 893 -22.48 29.96 4.27
CA ASN A 893 -23.02 29.82 5.62
C ASN A 893 -24.39 30.51 5.67
N ARG A 894 -25.45 29.76 5.96
CA ARG A 894 -26.83 30.26 6.07
C ARG A 894 -27.40 29.92 7.44
N ASP A 895 -27.74 30.94 8.24
CA ASP A 895 -28.34 30.75 9.56
C ASP A 895 -27.54 29.77 10.45
N SER A 896 -26.21 29.82 10.34
CA SER A 896 -25.26 28.84 10.88
C SER A 896 -23.99 29.51 11.40
N GLN A 897 -23.08 28.73 12.01
CA GLN A 897 -21.82 29.19 12.57
C GLN A 897 -20.63 28.59 11.82
N LEU A 898 -19.61 29.40 11.57
CA LEU A 898 -18.46 29.00 10.74
C LEU A 898 -17.15 29.60 11.26
N SER A 899 -16.10 28.78 11.33
CA SER A 899 -14.71 29.21 11.49
C SER A 899 -13.80 28.56 10.46
N LEU A 900 -12.99 29.36 9.76
CA LEU A 900 -12.12 28.87 8.68
C LEU A 900 -10.71 29.45 8.80
N ILE A 901 -9.72 28.59 8.56
CA ILE A 901 -8.30 28.96 8.38
C ILE A 901 -7.80 28.26 7.13
N TYR A 902 -7.42 29.02 6.11
CA TYR A 902 -7.06 28.44 4.83
C TYR A 902 -6.11 29.31 4.01
N GLY A 903 -5.35 28.69 3.11
CA GLY A 903 -4.65 29.37 2.03
C GLY A 903 -5.09 28.83 0.67
N LEU A 904 -4.97 29.67 -0.33
CA LEU A 904 -5.36 29.37 -1.70
C LEU A 904 -4.26 29.79 -2.67
N SER A 905 -3.96 28.93 -3.65
CA SER A 905 -2.98 29.22 -4.71
C SER A 905 -3.70 29.45 -6.02
N VAL A 906 -3.54 30.63 -6.62
CA VAL A 906 -4.15 31.00 -7.90
C VAL A 906 -3.15 30.85 -9.04
N TYR A 907 -3.38 29.88 -9.92
CA TYR A 907 -2.56 29.68 -11.11
C TYR A 907 -3.32 29.94 -12.42
N GLN A 908 -4.57 29.48 -12.50
CA GLN A 908 -5.40 29.63 -13.71
C GLN A 908 -6.67 30.44 -13.44
N SER A 909 -7.39 30.11 -12.37
CA SER A 909 -8.66 30.74 -12.02
C SER A 909 -8.76 30.91 -10.51
N ASN A 910 -9.68 31.77 -10.07
CA ASN A 910 -9.98 31.96 -8.65
C ASN A 910 -11.47 32.22 -8.49
N HIS A 911 -12.02 31.88 -7.32
CA HIS A 911 -13.34 32.33 -6.92
C HIS A 911 -13.31 33.83 -6.62
N ALA A 912 -14.21 34.61 -7.23
CA ALA A 912 -14.36 36.03 -6.93
C ALA A 912 -14.99 36.23 -5.54
N VAL A 913 -15.90 35.33 -5.17
CA VAL A 913 -16.54 35.26 -3.85
C VAL A 913 -15.90 34.13 -3.05
N GLN A 914 -15.30 34.47 -1.92
CA GLN A 914 -14.69 33.49 -1.02
C GLN A 914 -15.76 32.89 -0.11
N ILE A 915 -16.54 33.74 0.56
CA ILE A 915 -17.56 33.32 1.52
C ILE A 915 -18.84 34.12 1.29
N ILE A 916 -19.97 33.44 1.25
CA ILE A 916 -21.28 34.04 1.46
C ILE A 916 -21.74 33.68 2.87
N ASP A 917 -21.97 34.68 3.71
CA ASP A 917 -22.55 34.50 5.05
C ASP A 917 -23.90 35.20 5.09
N GLN A 918 -24.94 34.45 5.41
CA GLN A 918 -26.32 34.92 5.47
C GLN A 918 -26.92 34.58 6.83
N GLN A 919 -27.59 35.57 7.45
CA GLN A 919 -28.34 35.40 8.68
C GLN A 919 -29.70 36.10 8.53
N GLY A 920 -30.78 35.33 8.49
CA GLY A 920 -32.10 35.78 8.09
C GLY A 920 -32.09 36.38 6.69
N SER A 921 -32.54 37.63 6.58
CA SER A 921 -32.53 38.39 5.32
C SER A 921 -31.24 39.18 5.09
N GLU A 922 -30.31 39.22 6.05
CA GLU A 922 -29.05 39.94 5.89
C GLU A 922 -27.96 39.02 5.32
N GLN A 923 -27.16 39.56 4.40
CA GLN A 923 -26.12 38.81 3.69
C GLN A 923 -24.83 39.63 3.62
N ARG A 924 -23.69 38.96 3.80
CA ARG A 924 -22.33 39.50 3.67
C ARG A 924 -21.53 38.65 2.68
N HIS A 925 -20.85 39.33 1.77
CA HIS A 925 -19.98 38.70 0.77
C HIS A 925 -18.53 39.00 1.13
N VAL A 926 -17.76 37.95 1.45
CA VAL A 926 -16.31 38.03 1.61
C VAL A 926 -15.68 37.74 0.26
N LYS A 927 -14.91 38.70 -0.24
CA LYS A 927 -14.23 38.63 -1.54
C LYS A 927 -12.71 38.58 -1.36
N ASN A 928 -11.98 38.50 -2.46
CA ASN A 928 -10.51 38.35 -2.48
C ASN A 928 -9.76 39.47 -1.73
N GLU A 929 -10.32 40.67 -1.61
CA GLU A 929 -9.73 41.80 -0.88
C GLU A 929 -9.68 41.58 0.64
N ALA A 930 -10.46 40.61 1.14
CA ALA A 930 -10.44 40.23 2.55
C ALA A 930 -9.21 39.37 2.89
N LEU A 931 -8.56 38.73 1.91
CA LEU A 931 -7.40 37.87 2.12
C LEU A 931 -6.10 38.68 2.26
N LEU A 932 -5.10 38.07 2.88
CA LEU A 932 -3.71 38.54 2.85
C LEU A 932 -3.00 37.88 1.67
N TRP A 933 -2.35 38.67 0.82
CA TRP A 933 -1.74 38.18 -0.42
C TRP A 933 -0.23 38.30 -0.41
N VAL A 934 0.44 37.26 -0.90
CA VAL A 934 1.87 37.22 -1.17
C VAL A 934 2.09 36.51 -2.50
N GLY A 935 2.31 37.29 -3.56
CA GLY A 935 2.35 36.75 -4.93
C GLY A 935 1.00 36.14 -5.33
N SER A 936 1.03 34.90 -5.86
CA SER A 936 -0.18 34.13 -6.26
C SER A 936 -0.90 33.47 -5.08
N ARG A 937 -0.39 33.62 -3.85
CA ARG A 937 -0.92 32.99 -2.64
C ARG A 937 -1.79 33.96 -1.86
N GLY A 938 -3.06 33.60 -1.69
CA GLY A 938 -3.99 34.28 -0.77
C GLY A 938 -4.15 33.47 0.50
N ARG A 939 -4.24 34.11 1.66
CA ARG A 939 -4.51 33.42 2.94
C ARG A 939 -5.57 34.11 3.79
N MET A 940 -6.34 33.28 4.47
CA MET A 940 -7.32 33.62 5.49
C MET A 940 -6.78 33.13 6.83
N ASP A 941 -6.20 34.04 7.62
CA ASP A 941 -5.60 33.70 8.92
C ASP A 941 -6.67 33.28 9.95
N LEU A 942 -7.86 33.91 9.91
CA LEU A 942 -9.09 33.43 10.57
C LEU A 942 -10.31 34.13 9.95
N TYR A 943 -11.31 33.35 9.52
CA TYR A 943 -12.68 33.80 9.34
C TYR A 943 -13.54 33.28 10.50
N THR A 944 -14.44 34.09 11.06
CA THR A 944 -15.37 33.64 12.10
C THR A 944 -16.76 34.29 11.97
N SER A 945 -17.80 33.49 12.19
CA SER A 945 -19.21 33.91 12.24
C SER A 945 -19.95 33.11 13.30
N SER A 946 -20.58 33.80 14.26
CA SER A 946 -21.31 33.17 15.37
C SER A 946 -22.82 33.08 15.14
N GLY A 947 -23.31 33.48 13.96
CA GLY A 947 -24.71 33.33 13.57
C GLY A 947 -25.70 34.27 14.27
N GLN A 948 -25.23 35.42 14.79
CA GLN A 948 -26.10 36.42 15.43
C GLN A 948 -26.10 37.73 14.64
N VAL A 949 -27.27 38.18 14.18
CA VAL A 949 -27.44 39.55 13.68
C VAL A 949 -27.37 40.49 14.88
N LEU A 950 -26.29 41.26 14.99
CA LEU A 950 -26.17 42.25 16.04
C LEU A 950 -27.21 43.35 15.82
N PRO A 951 -27.93 43.82 16.86
CA PRO A 951 -28.70 45.06 16.75
C PRO A 951 -27.77 46.19 16.32
N LYS A 952 -28.20 46.97 15.32
CA LYS A 952 -27.45 48.08 14.75
C LYS A 952 -27.04 49.14 15.76
#